data_AF-A0A812TA51-F1
#
_entry.id   AF-A0A812TA51-F1
#
_cell.length_a   1.000
_cell.length_b   1.000
_cell.length_c   1.000
_cell.angle_alpha   90.00
_cell.angle_beta   90.00
_cell.angle_gamma   90.00
#
_symmetry.space_group_name_H-M   'P 1'
#
loop_
_entity.id
_entity.type
_entity.pdbx_description
1 polymer ?
#
loop_
_entity_poly.entity_id
_entity_poly.type
_entity_poly.pdbx_seq_one_letter_code
_entity_poly.pdbx_strand_id
1 'polypeptide(L)'
;MGRHTRWSQLTDAEFLELAKSNVEALNRALEDVPAEQIRIHVCWGNYAGPHHKDMPAELLWPLIGEIKATYILVEGANPRHRIDVAAFEDAVRKGYFKQHQVIAPGLVDSTTARVEDPKLIAESLLRYVRAVGHPSRVLASTDCGFASTAKSTAISADIAWMKLRSLAEGAALATRLFIEQRAPVPCRSPSFVPTPFRPVIFAKSSDKYALQLQAAFSGLTVHPASIFAEEAFEELRWVVDAPLAFVALGREGLQLAQATLDRLKADHGAVARRPATLSAALEDEAPVALAERVRGLQQTGFDKRSLVLPRSSQPPASADVVVVGAGLLGMLTAHRCSAAGFSVAVLEQRTLVGGIWSMYANSTSQVNSSEGGYCIKELLGEEDGKAPWDNRDHSTAAEVLKDFAKLGDRLKDHIFTSVRVVKILGEHGNYTVLFEDGFSNSAGVLQCRGVVLCINDRVGLPRPLSVPREDFAGVVADGTSDSLAGMDWRGKRVIIAGMGAFAVENVRTALEQGAAEVVVVGRRHGTICPKAIDYLNFVKPWDEKYKHDTQTNVKQFLRWKQLYERSGCTVPECWPKQVKHDGHTISVSDIWFVAHFMKKLRTCAGEIQRLVKDGAILSSGDFLPCDVVVGCIGFERS
;
A
#
# COMPACT_ATOMS: atom_id res chain seq x y z
N MET A 1 15.84 36.06 4.92
CA MET A 1 17.10 36.77 5.24
C MET A 1 17.06 38.23 4.80
N GLY A 2 17.20 39.17 5.73
CA GLY A 2 17.40 40.58 5.37
C GLY A 2 16.87 41.57 6.40
N ARG A 3 15.75 41.28 7.07
CA ARG A 3 15.10 42.21 7.99
C ARG A 3 16.01 42.70 9.12
N HIS A 4 16.74 41.79 9.76
CA HIS A 4 17.62 42.09 10.90
C HIS A 4 19.08 42.32 10.52
N THR A 5 19.45 42.14 9.25
CA THR A 5 20.81 42.30 8.74
C THR A 5 20.90 43.46 7.75
N ARG A 6 20.49 43.23 6.50
CA ARG A 6 20.61 44.20 5.38
C ARG A 6 19.61 45.36 5.46
N TRP A 7 18.48 45.15 6.10
CA TRP A 7 17.34 46.06 6.18
C TRP A 7 16.98 46.39 7.64
N SER A 8 17.97 46.37 8.54
CA SER A 8 17.78 46.62 9.98
C SER A 8 17.19 48.00 10.29
N GLN A 9 17.37 48.96 9.37
CA GLN A 9 16.86 50.33 9.46
C GLN A 9 15.36 50.46 9.16
N LEU A 10 14.74 49.49 8.48
CA LEU A 10 13.32 49.54 8.16
C LEU A 10 12.48 49.15 9.39
N THR A 11 11.25 49.64 9.46
CA THR A 11 10.19 49.08 10.31
C THR A 11 9.68 47.77 9.73
N ASP A 12 8.92 47.00 10.52
CA ASP A 12 8.34 45.74 10.03
C ASP A 12 7.33 45.96 8.90
N ALA A 13 6.53 47.04 8.97
CA ALA A 13 5.59 47.40 7.92
C ALA A 13 6.31 47.77 6.61
N GLU A 14 7.36 48.61 6.67
CA GLU A 14 8.15 48.97 5.50
C GLU A 14 8.86 47.75 4.88
N PHE A 15 9.33 46.82 5.73
CA PHE A 15 9.94 45.59 5.24
C PHE A 15 8.91 44.65 4.58
N LEU A 16 7.67 44.59 5.08
CA LEU A 16 6.61 43.79 4.46
C LEU A 16 6.21 44.34 3.09
N GLU A 17 6.13 45.66 2.91
CA GLU A 17 5.89 46.26 1.59
C GLU A 17 7.03 45.92 0.61
N LEU A 18 8.29 46.00 1.08
CA LEU A 18 9.44 45.57 0.28
C LEU A 18 9.37 44.07 -0.07
N ALA A 19 9.00 43.22 0.89
CA ALA A 19 8.85 41.79 0.67
C ALA A 19 7.74 41.49 -0.35
N LYS A 20 6.62 42.22 -0.28
CA LYS A 20 5.53 42.13 -1.25
C LYS A 20 5.99 42.49 -2.66
N SER A 21 6.69 43.62 -2.84
CA SER A 21 7.25 43.99 -4.15
C SER A 21 8.24 42.94 -4.68
N ASN A 22 9.02 42.30 -3.80
CA ASN A 22 9.91 41.22 -4.20
C ASN A 22 9.15 39.96 -4.65
N VAL A 23 8.05 39.61 -3.97
CA VAL A 23 7.18 38.49 -4.38
C VAL A 23 6.50 38.78 -5.72
N GLU A 24 6.03 40.00 -5.95
CA GLU A 24 5.45 40.42 -7.23
C GLU A 24 6.48 40.32 -8.37
N ALA A 25 7.70 40.82 -8.14
CA ALA A 25 8.80 40.72 -9.10
C ALA A 25 9.20 39.27 -9.38
N LEU A 26 9.29 38.43 -8.33
CA LEU A 26 9.56 37.01 -8.45
C LEU A 26 8.48 36.30 -9.28
N ASN A 27 7.20 36.55 -8.97
CA ASN A 27 6.07 35.96 -9.69
C ASN A 27 6.00 36.40 -11.15
N ARG A 28 6.43 37.63 -11.47
CA ARG A 28 6.57 38.10 -12.84
C ARG A 28 7.71 37.40 -13.56
N ALA A 29 8.85 37.19 -12.90
CA ALA A 29 10.00 36.50 -13.46
C ALA A 29 9.76 35.00 -13.72
N LEU A 30 8.84 34.40 -12.96
CA LEU A 30 8.48 32.98 -13.06
C LEU A 30 7.28 32.71 -13.98
N GLU A 31 6.75 33.70 -14.70
CA GLU A 31 5.47 33.55 -15.41
C GLU A 31 5.44 32.44 -16.47
N ASP A 32 6.57 32.24 -17.15
CA ASP A 32 6.75 31.23 -18.21
C ASP A 32 7.39 29.94 -17.71
N VAL A 33 7.56 29.80 -16.38
CA VAL A 33 8.14 28.60 -15.75
C VAL A 33 7.00 27.82 -15.08
N PRO A 34 6.77 26.54 -15.46
CA PRO A 34 5.77 25.71 -14.81
C PRO A 34 6.02 25.58 -13.30
N ALA A 35 4.98 25.80 -12.49
CA ALA A 35 5.11 25.90 -11.03
C ALA A 35 5.71 24.64 -10.37
N GLU A 36 5.44 23.46 -10.94
CA GLU A 36 5.98 22.17 -10.54
C GLU A 36 7.51 22.05 -10.69
N GLN A 37 8.15 22.91 -11.47
CA GLN A 37 9.61 22.97 -11.59
C GLN A 37 10.25 23.91 -10.56
N ILE A 38 9.44 24.65 -9.80
CA ILE A 38 9.90 25.74 -8.95
C ILE A 38 9.87 25.32 -7.49
N ARG A 39 11.00 25.53 -6.81
CA ARG A 39 11.13 25.40 -5.36
C ARG A 39 11.60 26.73 -4.78
N ILE A 40 10.89 27.23 -3.78
CA ILE A 40 11.32 28.40 -3.02
C ILE A 40 11.79 27.95 -1.64
N HIS A 41 12.92 28.50 -1.20
CA HIS A 41 13.46 28.26 0.13
C HIS A 41 13.38 29.53 0.96
N VAL A 42 12.72 29.42 2.12
CA VAL A 42 12.52 30.51 3.07
C VAL A 42 13.24 30.16 4.37
N CYS A 43 14.21 30.99 4.75
CA CYS A 43 14.93 30.91 6.02
C CYS A 43 15.24 32.30 6.59
N TRP A 44 15.55 32.31 7.88
CA TRP A 44 15.98 33.48 8.63
C TRP A 44 17.49 33.68 8.59
N GLY A 45 18.24 32.63 8.29
CA GLY A 45 19.63 32.70 7.85
C GLY A 45 20.44 31.51 8.33
N ASN A 46 21.25 30.95 7.44
CA ASN A 46 22.01 29.74 7.74
C ASN A 46 23.34 30.05 8.44
N TYR A 47 23.25 30.50 9.70
CA TYR A 47 24.41 30.73 10.57
C TYR A 47 24.03 30.48 12.03
N ALA A 48 25.01 30.08 12.84
CA ALA A 48 24.85 29.93 14.29
C ALA A 48 24.83 31.32 14.96
N GLY A 49 23.65 31.91 15.07
CA GLY A 49 23.43 33.24 15.65
C GLY A 49 22.26 33.31 16.62
N PRO A 50 22.05 34.46 17.29
CA PRO A 50 21.06 34.56 18.35
C PRO A 50 19.61 34.63 17.86
N HIS A 51 19.36 34.97 16.57
CA HIS A 51 18.02 34.86 15.94
C HIS A 51 16.85 35.53 16.70
N HIS A 52 17.16 36.46 17.61
CA HIS A 52 16.20 37.12 18.50
C HIS A 52 15.47 38.31 17.86
N LYS A 53 15.92 38.75 16.68
CA LYS A 53 15.33 39.84 15.89
C LYS A 53 14.70 39.35 14.59
N ASP A 54 14.53 38.05 14.45
CA ASP A 54 13.87 37.47 13.30
C ASP A 54 12.41 37.89 13.23
N MET A 55 11.97 38.15 12.00
CA MET A 55 10.59 38.54 11.74
C MET A 55 9.65 37.37 12.05
N PRO A 56 8.52 37.62 12.74
CA PRO A 56 7.51 36.60 12.99
C PRO A 56 6.99 35.98 11.69
N ALA A 57 6.95 34.65 11.64
CA ALA A 57 6.59 33.93 10.43
C ALA A 57 5.13 34.15 9.99
N GLU A 58 4.23 34.40 10.96
CA GLU A 58 2.81 34.70 10.73
C GLU A 58 2.57 35.91 9.81
N LEU A 59 3.49 36.89 9.80
CA LEU A 59 3.42 38.06 8.93
C LEU A 59 3.85 37.75 7.49
N LEU A 60 4.65 36.70 7.30
CA LEU A 60 5.24 36.33 6.01
C LEU A 60 4.41 35.28 5.25
N TRP A 61 3.66 34.41 5.95
CA TRP A 61 2.86 33.35 5.33
C TRP A 61 1.87 33.81 4.24
N PRO A 62 1.16 34.95 4.37
CA PRO A 62 0.30 35.43 3.29
C PRO A 62 1.10 35.69 2.01
N LEU A 63 2.25 36.36 2.11
CA LEU A 63 3.11 36.70 0.98
C LEU A 63 3.75 35.46 0.37
N ILE A 64 4.21 34.52 1.21
CA ILE A 64 4.85 33.28 0.75
C ILE A 64 3.84 32.37 0.03
N GLY A 65 2.59 32.33 0.51
CA GLY A 65 1.51 31.58 -0.14
C GLY A 65 1.15 32.08 -1.54
N GLU A 66 1.44 33.34 -1.86
CA GLU A 66 1.22 33.94 -3.19
C GLU A 66 2.33 33.64 -4.20
N ILE A 67 3.47 33.08 -3.78
CA ILE A 67 4.56 32.72 -4.69
C ILE A 67 4.09 31.63 -5.65
N LYS A 68 4.29 31.83 -6.95
CA LYS A 68 4.01 30.88 -8.03
C LYS A 68 5.02 29.72 -8.03
N ALA A 69 5.08 28.96 -6.94
CA ALA A 69 5.93 27.80 -6.76
C ALA A 69 5.14 26.64 -6.19
N THR A 70 5.39 25.42 -6.68
CA THR A 70 4.79 24.21 -6.11
C THR A 70 5.45 23.83 -4.79
N TYR A 71 6.77 23.94 -4.65
CA TYR A 71 7.47 23.49 -3.44
C TYR A 71 7.93 24.68 -2.59
N ILE A 72 7.50 24.73 -1.34
CA ILE A 72 7.84 25.78 -0.38
C ILE A 72 8.61 25.16 0.78
N LEU A 73 9.93 25.36 0.80
CA LEU A 73 10.81 24.89 1.88
C LEU A 73 10.82 25.95 2.97
N VAL A 74 10.39 25.57 4.18
CA VAL A 74 10.34 26.47 5.35
C VAL A 74 11.26 25.97 6.43
N GLU A 75 12.06 26.86 7.01
CA GLU A 75 12.86 26.54 8.19
C GLU A 75 11.96 26.24 9.41
N GLY A 76 12.27 25.18 10.16
CA GLY A 76 11.40 24.65 11.22
C GLY A 76 12.02 23.65 12.20
N ALA A 77 13.29 23.27 12.03
CA ALA A 77 13.98 22.35 12.95
C ALA A 77 14.67 23.10 14.08
N ASN A 78 15.27 24.27 13.78
CA ASN A 78 15.98 25.05 14.76
C ASN A 78 15.06 25.45 15.95
N PRO A 79 15.60 25.59 17.18
CA PRO A 79 14.79 25.83 18.37
C PRO A 79 13.95 27.10 18.35
N ARG A 80 14.32 28.12 17.56
CA ARG A 80 13.62 29.40 17.48
C ARG A 80 12.38 29.31 16.61
N HIS A 81 12.51 28.71 15.43
CA HIS A 81 11.47 28.67 14.39
C HIS A 81 10.62 27.39 14.42
N ARG A 82 10.99 26.41 15.26
CA ARG A 82 10.16 25.23 15.47
C ARG A 82 8.75 25.52 15.99
N ILE A 83 8.55 26.67 16.65
CA ILE A 83 7.23 27.11 17.12
C ILE A 83 6.32 27.61 15.98
N ASP A 84 6.89 28.00 14.84
CA ASP A 84 6.19 28.66 13.73
C ASP A 84 5.19 27.74 13.02
N VAL A 85 5.27 26.43 13.26
CA VAL A 85 4.26 25.46 12.81
C VAL A 85 2.84 25.82 13.31
N ALA A 86 2.71 26.48 14.46
CA ALA A 86 1.41 26.96 14.95
C ALA A 86 0.85 28.11 14.08
N ALA A 87 1.72 29.05 13.69
CA ALA A 87 1.37 30.11 12.75
C ALA A 87 1.08 29.55 11.35
N PHE A 88 1.80 28.51 10.94
CA PHE A 88 1.55 27.80 9.69
C PHE A 88 0.18 27.11 9.68
N GLU A 89 -0.19 26.41 10.76
CA GLU A 89 -1.54 25.82 10.93
C GLU A 89 -2.65 26.87 10.76
N ASP A 90 -2.46 28.06 11.32
CA ASP A 90 -3.40 29.17 11.17
C ASP A 90 -3.46 29.72 9.73
N ALA A 91 -2.30 29.86 9.08
CA ALA A 91 -2.22 30.29 7.69
C ALA A 91 -2.91 29.31 6.73
N VAL A 92 -2.78 28.00 6.96
CA VAL A 92 -3.50 26.98 6.18
C VAL A 92 -5.01 27.09 6.41
N ARG A 93 -5.46 27.24 7.67
CA ARG A 93 -6.90 27.46 7.99
C ARG A 93 -7.47 28.70 7.32
N LYS A 94 -6.68 29.77 7.18
CA LYS A 94 -7.07 31.01 6.47
C LYS A 94 -7.01 30.91 4.94
N GLY A 95 -6.55 29.80 4.38
CA GLY A 95 -6.48 29.59 2.93
C GLY A 95 -5.33 30.31 2.23
N TYR A 96 -4.27 30.68 2.96
CA TYR A 96 -3.09 31.33 2.36
C TYR A 96 -2.31 30.36 1.46
N PHE A 97 -2.12 29.11 1.89
CA PHE A 97 -1.47 28.08 1.09
C PHE A 97 -2.45 27.36 0.17
N LYS A 98 -2.13 27.28 -1.12
CA LYS A 98 -2.97 26.68 -2.18
C LYS A 98 -2.87 25.16 -2.18
N GLN A 99 -3.90 24.48 -2.68
CA GLN A 99 -3.99 23.02 -2.70
C GLN A 99 -2.87 22.34 -3.51
N HIS A 100 -2.40 22.99 -4.58
CA HIS A 100 -1.30 22.48 -5.40
C HIS A 100 0.09 22.64 -4.73
N GLN A 101 0.20 23.46 -3.68
CA GLN A 101 1.48 23.69 -3.01
C GLN A 101 1.83 22.53 -2.07
N VAL A 102 3.09 22.14 -2.12
CA VAL A 102 3.77 21.14 -1.30
C VAL A 102 4.70 21.86 -0.33
N ILE A 103 4.49 21.64 0.96
CA ILE A 103 5.26 22.27 2.02
C ILE A 103 6.39 21.35 2.44
N ALA A 104 7.61 21.87 2.44
CA ALA A 104 8.79 21.12 2.75
C ALA A 104 9.42 21.65 4.04
N PRO A 105 8.88 21.29 5.22
CA PRO A 105 9.40 21.77 6.48
C PRO A 105 10.81 21.26 6.73
N GLY A 106 11.66 22.15 7.22
CA GLY A 106 12.94 21.82 7.79
C GLY A 106 12.74 21.02 9.07
N LEU A 107 13.34 19.83 9.12
CA LEU A 107 13.23 18.88 10.23
C LEU A 107 14.59 18.46 10.78
N VAL A 108 15.65 18.90 10.12
CA VAL A 108 17.03 18.80 10.59
C VAL A 108 17.69 20.18 10.49
N ASP A 109 18.30 20.61 11.58
CA ASP A 109 18.95 21.92 11.67
C ASP A 109 20.32 21.84 11.00
N SER A 110 20.57 22.74 10.04
CA SER A 110 21.79 22.80 9.23
C SER A 110 22.96 23.54 9.89
N THR A 111 22.74 24.12 11.07
CA THR A 111 23.73 24.96 11.78
C THR A 111 24.32 24.28 13.02
N THR A 112 23.79 23.13 13.43
CA THR A 112 24.20 22.37 14.63
C THR A 112 24.66 20.96 14.28
N ALA A 113 25.73 20.49 14.94
CA ALA A 113 26.24 19.13 14.77
C ALA A 113 25.37 18.03 15.39
N ARG A 114 24.36 18.39 16.19
CA ARG A 114 23.45 17.43 16.84
C ARG A 114 22.56 16.76 15.81
N VAL A 115 22.57 15.44 15.74
CA VAL A 115 21.66 14.66 14.88
C VAL A 115 20.29 14.56 15.56
N GLU A 116 19.24 14.96 14.86
CA GLU A 116 17.86 14.91 15.34
C GLU A 116 17.37 13.45 15.47
N ASP A 117 16.52 13.17 16.45
CA ASP A 117 15.93 11.84 16.61
C ASP A 117 14.83 11.59 15.54
N PRO A 118 14.80 10.41 14.88
CA PRO A 118 13.76 10.09 13.89
C PRO A 118 12.31 10.26 14.38
N LYS A 119 12.04 10.02 15.68
CA LYS A 119 10.69 10.21 16.25
C LYS A 119 10.30 11.68 16.31
N LEU A 120 11.27 12.56 16.59
CA LEU A 120 11.07 14.00 16.63
C LEU A 120 10.74 14.56 15.24
N ILE A 121 11.48 14.08 14.23
CA ILE A 121 11.23 14.37 12.81
C ILE A 121 9.83 13.89 12.44
N ALA A 122 9.46 12.67 12.82
CA ALA A 122 8.18 12.09 12.48
C ALA A 122 6.99 12.88 13.07
N GLU A 123 7.06 13.20 14.37
CA GLU A 123 6.04 14.00 15.06
C GLU A 123 5.84 15.37 14.41
N SER A 124 6.95 16.03 14.08
CA SER A 124 6.95 17.36 13.46
C SER A 124 6.38 17.29 12.04
N LEU A 125 6.80 16.32 11.22
CA LEU A 125 6.27 16.11 9.88
C LEU A 125 4.75 15.82 9.90
N LEU A 126 4.29 14.97 10.81
CA LEU A 126 2.87 14.65 10.97
C LEU A 126 2.03 15.88 11.33
N ARG A 127 2.59 16.83 12.07
CA ARG A 127 1.90 18.08 12.38
C ARG A 127 1.65 18.91 11.12
N TYR A 128 2.65 19.05 10.25
CA TYR A 128 2.47 19.68 8.94
C TYR A 128 1.46 18.92 8.06
N VAL A 129 1.51 17.58 8.05
CA VAL A 129 0.56 16.76 7.29
C VAL A 129 -0.88 16.98 7.77
N ARG A 130 -1.11 17.02 9.09
CA ARG A 130 -2.42 17.32 9.67
C ARG A 130 -2.90 18.72 9.31
N ALA A 131 -2.01 19.71 9.27
CA ALA A 131 -2.35 21.06 8.87
C ALA A 131 -2.81 21.14 7.41
N VAL A 132 -2.07 20.52 6.47
CA VAL A 132 -2.38 20.59 5.03
C VAL A 132 -3.39 19.55 4.54
N GLY A 133 -3.74 18.55 5.35
CA GLY A 133 -4.79 17.56 5.07
C GLY A 133 -4.37 16.35 4.24
N HIS A 134 -3.26 16.41 3.49
CA HIS A 134 -2.83 15.30 2.63
C HIS A 134 -1.29 15.11 2.66
N PRO A 135 -0.76 13.88 2.82
CA PRO A 135 0.67 13.64 2.98
C PRO A 135 1.48 13.92 1.71
N SER A 136 0.88 13.84 0.51
CA SER A 136 1.58 14.27 -0.72
C SER A 136 1.88 15.77 -0.77
N ARG A 137 1.23 16.57 0.10
CA ARG A 137 1.47 18.01 0.22
C ARG A 137 2.54 18.34 1.25
N VAL A 138 3.25 17.33 1.79
CA VAL A 138 4.37 17.55 2.71
C VAL A 138 5.59 16.73 2.31
N LEU A 139 6.76 17.36 2.29
CA LEU A 139 8.04 16.72 2.01
C LEU A 139 9.03 16.97 3.16
N ALA A 140 9.64 15.92 3.71
CA ALA A 140 10.67 16.11 4.72
C ALA A 140 11.88 16.84 4.12
N SER A 141 12.32 17.94 4.74
CA SER A 141 13.45 18.77 4.27
C SER A 141 14.42 19.08 5.41
N THR A 142 15.59 19.60 5.04
CA THR A 142 16.50 20.30 5.95
C THR A 142 16.06 21.76 6.12
N ASP A 143 16.49 22.41 7.21
CA ASP A 143 16.27 23.85 7.41
C ASP A 143 16.93 24.66 6.29
N CYS A 144 18.18 24.37 5.94
CA CYS A 144 18.90 24.95 4.82
C CYS A 144 19.92 23.94 4.27
N GLY A 145 20.86 24.38 3.43
CA GLY A 145 22.00 23.56 2.99
C GLY A 145 23.08 23.45 4.07
N PHE A 146 23.74 22.29 4.20
CA PHE A 146 24.85 22.07 5.14
C PHE A 146 26.13 22.86 4.80
N ALA A 147 26.21 23.41 3.59
CA ALA A 147 27.32 24.25 3.12
C ALA A 147 26.81 25.33 2.15
N SER A 148 26.12 26.36 2.68
CA SER A 148 25.52 27.42 1.85
C SER A 148 26.51 28.26 1.05
N THR A 149 27.81 28.19 1.35
CA THR A 149 28.87 28.82 0.56
C THR A 149 30.09 27.90 0.48
N ALA A 150 30.89 28.03 -0.58
CA ALA A 150 32.14 27.27 -0.74
C ALA A 150 33.15 27.45 0.41
N LYS A 151 32.98 28.47 1.26
CA LYS A 151 33.83 28.77 2.42
C LYS A 151 33.21 28.38 3.76
N SER A 152 31.96 27.92 3.79
CA SER A 152 31.24 27.58 5.01
C SER A 152 31.03 26.08 5.09
N THR A 153 31.82 25.42 5.94
CA THR A 153 31.60 24.04 6.37
C THR A 153 31.15 24.06 7.83
N ALA A 154 29.94 24.60 8.08
CA ALA A 154 29.36 24.62 9.42
C ALA A 154 29.20 23.20 9.99
N ILE A 155 28.96 22.23 9.10
CA ILE A 155 28.78 20.81 9.41
C ILE A 155 29.72 19.97 8.53
N SER A 156 30.35 18.95 9.11
CA SER A 156 31.16 18.00 8.35
C SER A 156 30.29 17.06 7.51
N ALA A 157 30.85 16.52 6.41
CA ALA A 157 30.12 15.63 5.51
C ALA A 157 29.54 14.40 6.23
N ASP A 158 30.31 13.78 7.14
CA ASP A 158 29.87 12.60 7.88
C ASP A 158 28.62 12.89 8.73
N ILE A 159 28.60 14.05 9.42
CA ILE A 159 27.46 14.47 10.24
C ILE A 159 26.26 14.82 9.35
N ALA A 160 26.48 15.48 8.22
CA ALA A 160 25.42 15.76 7.24
C ALA A 160 24.74 14.46 6.77
N TRP A 161 25.53 13.43 6.44
CA TRP A 161 24.98 12.12 6.06
C TRP A 161 24.24 11.42 7.20
N MET A 162 24.71 11.53 8.44
CA MET A 162 23.98 11.02 9.61
C MET A 162 22.62 11.71 9.78
N LYS A 163 22.56 13.03 9.61
CA LYS A 163 21.31 13.80 9.64
C LYS A 163 20.35 13.42 8.52
N LEU A 164 20.85 13.28 7.29
CA LEU A 164 20.03 12.85 6.15
C LEU A 164 19.46 11.44 6.34
N ARG A 165 20.23 10.53 6.94
CA ARG A 165 19.74 9.19 7.33
C ARG A 165 18.62 9.29 8.35
N SER A 166 18.80 10.08 9.41
CA SER A 166 17.76 10.31 10.41
C SER A 166 16.49 10.94 9.82
N LEU A 167 16.64 11.91 8.91
CA LEU A 167 15.54 12.51 8.16
C LEU A 167 14.73 11.46 7.38
N ALA A 168 15.43 10.58 6.66
CA ALA A 168 14.78 9.50 5.90
C ALA A 168 14.06 8.50 6.82
N GLU A 169 14.69 8.10 7.93
CA GLU A 169 14.09 7.21 8.93
C GLU A 169 12.84 7.84 9.58
N GLY A 170 12.91 9.13 9.92
CA GLY A 170 11.80 9.88 10.50
C GLY A 170 10.65 10.09 9.51
N ALA A 171 10.93 10.38 8.23
CA ALA A 171 9.91 10.48 7.19
C ALA A 171 9.20 9.14 6.93
N ALA A 172 9.94 8.03 6.94
CA ALA A 172 9.37 6.68 6.84
C ALA A 172 8.48 6.36 8.05
N LEU A 173 8.91 6.75 9.25
CA LEU A 173 8.12 6.60 10.48
C LEU A 173 6.86 7.47 10.45
N ALA A 174 6.92 8.72 10.00
CA ALA A 174 5.73 9.58 9.84
C ALA A 174 4.72 8.99 8.87
N THR A 175 5.19 8.50 7.71
CA THR A 175 4.32 7.84 6.72
C THR A 175 3.60 6.65 7.35
N ARG A 176 4.32 5.86 8.16
CA ARG A 176 3.76 4.75 8.95
C ARG A 176 2.65 5.24 9.86
N LEU A 177 2.99 6.15 10.76
CA LEU A 177 2.08 6.66 11.77
C LEU A 177 0.87 7.37 11.17
N PHE A 178 1.00 8.06 10.04
CA PHE A 178 -0.11 8.74 9.38
C PHE A 178 -1.11 7.76 8.76
N ILE A 179 -0.61 6.74 8.07
CA ILE A 179 -1.41 5.67 7.45
C ILE A 179 -2.04 4.77 8.53
N GLU A 180 -1.38 4.62 9.67
CA GLU A 180 -1.81 3.82 10.81
C GLU A 180 -2.70 4.56 11.83
N GLN A 181 -2.70 5.91 11.85
CA GLN A 181 -3.39 6.67 12.89
C GLN A 181 -4.89 6.29 12.95
N ARG A 182 -5.26 5.69 14.10
CA ARG A 182 -6.57 5.13 14.52
C ARG A 182 -6.96 3.73 14.02
N ALA A 183 -6.02 2.89 13.58
CA ALA A 183 -6.21 1.43 13.67
C ALA A 183 -5.81 0.94 15.07
N PRO A 184 -6.48 -0.07 15.66
CA PRO A 184 -5.85 -0.83 16.72
C PRO A 184 -4.60 -1.50 16.10
N VAL A 185 -3.43 -1.17 16.64
CA VAL A 185 -2.00 -1.39 16.29
C VAL A 185 -1.62 -2.69 15.52
N PRO A 186 -0.49 -2.78 14.77
CA PRO A 186 0.20 -1.91 13.79
C PRO A 186 0.43 -2.60 12.41
N CYS A 187 0.83 -1.86 11.37
CA CYS A 187 1.35 -2.41 10.10
C CYS A 187 2.52 -1.55 9.61
N ARG A 188 3.75 -2.09 9.68
CA ARG A 188 4.97 -1.39 9.20
C ARG A 188 4.70 -0.78 7.82
N SER A 189 4.82 0.54 7.72
CA SER A 189 4.72 1.27 6.45
C SER A 189 5.50 0.54 5.38
N PRO A 190 4.97 0.50 4.15
CA PRO A 190 5.51 -0.34 3.10
C PRO A 190 6.99 0.00 2.89
N SER A 191 7.85 -0.96 3.21
CA SER A 191 9.01 -1.16 2.37
C SER A 191 8.44 -1.77 1.10
N PHE A 192 8.40 -0.98 0.03
CA PHE A 192 7.99 -1.45 -1.28
C PHE A 192 8.91 -2.61 -1.67
N VAL A 193 8.41 -3.83 -1.51
CA VAL A 193 9.01 -5.02 -2.09
C VAL A 193 8.01 -5.60 -3.07
N PRO A 194 8.37 -5.68 -4.35
CA PRO A 194 7.49 -6.10 -5.44
C PRO A 194 7.23 -7.62 -5.44
N THR A 195 6.07 -8.03 -5.94
CA THR A 195 6.02 -8.64 -7.29
C THR A 195 4.63 -8.52 -7.92
N PRO A 196 4.36 -7.41 -8.62
CA PRO A 196 3.13 -7.23 -9.41
C PRO A 196 3.28 -7.79 -10.83
N PHE A 197 4.42 -8.41 -11.15
CA PHE A 197 4.77 -9.04 -12.42
C PHE A 197 5.96 -9.99 -12.24
N ARG A 198 6.15 -10.97 -13.13
CA ARG A 198 7.34 -11.83 -13.16
C ARG A 198 8.39 -11.21 -14.10
N PRO A 199 9.57 -10.81 -13.58
CA PRO A 199 10.64 -10.30 -14.42
C PRO A 199 11.28 -11.44 -15.21
N VAL A 200 11.52 -11.19 -16.50
CA VAL A 200 12.18 -12.12 -17.40
C VAL A 200 13.27 -11.36 -18.15
N ILE A 201 14.52 -11.76 -17.95
CA ILE A 201 15.67 -11.14 -18.62
C ILE A 201 16.04 -11.94 -19.85
N PHE A 202 16.19 -11.25 -20.98
CA PHE A 202 16.71 -11.81 -22.22
C PHE A 202 18.09 -11.22 -22.46
N ALA A 203 19.13 -12.06 -22.44
CA ALA A 203 20.52 -11.62 -22.55
C ALA A 203 21.37 -12.68 -23.23
N LYS A 204 22.52 -12.31 -23.80
CA LYS A 204 23.46 -13.28 -24.37
C LYS A 204 23.95 -14.26 -23.28
N SER A 205 24.13 -15.53 -23.62
CA SER A 205 24.51 -16.58 -22.66
C SER A 205 25.86 -16.33 -21.96
N SER A 206 26.72 -15.51 -22.57
CA SER A 206 28.03 -15.08 -22.06
C SER A 206 28.00 -13.72 -21.34
N ASP A 207 26.82 -13.12 -21.15
CA ASP A 207 26.68 -11.79 -20.58
C ASP A 207 26.98 -11.83 -19.06
N LYS A 208 28.08 -11.16 -18.68
CA LYS A 208 28.55 -11.08 -17.29
C LYS A 208 27.54 -10.37 -16.38
N TYR A 209 26.72 -9.46 -16.92
CA TYR A 209 25.70 -8.73 -16.19
C TYR A 209 24.48 -9.60 -15.91
N ALA A 210 24.08 -10.44 -16.84
CA ALA A 210 23.00 -11.40 -16.61
C ALA A 210 23.32 -12.34 -15.42
N LEU A 211 24.57 -12.83 -15.36
CA LEU A 211 25.06 -13.64 -14.24
C LEU A 211 25.11 -12.85 -12.92
N GLN A 212 25.52 -11.58 -12.94
CA GLN A 212 25.52 -10.71 -11.77
C GLN A 212 24.11 -10.38 -11.28
N LEU A 213 23.17 -10.12 -12.19
CA LEU A 213 21.77 -9.86 -11.86
C LEU A 213 21.10 -11.11 -11.31
N GLN A 214 21.38 -12.29 -11.85
CA GLN A 214 20.86 -13.55 -11.33
C GLN A 214 21.42 -13.86 -9.93
N ALA A 215 22.66 -13.44 -9.64
CA ALA A 215 23.25 -13.52 -8.31
C ALA A 215 22.67 -12.46 -7.34
N ALA A 216 22.37 -11.25 -7.81
CA ALA A 216 21.85 -10.15 -7.00
C ALA A 216 20.34 -10.20 -6.77
N PHE A 217 19.59 -10.77 -7.71
CA PHE A 217 18.12 -10.86 -7.70
C PHE A 217 17.69 -12.30 -7.85
N SER A 218 17.21 -12.83 -6.74
CA SER A 218 17.35 -14.24 -6.47
C SER A 218 16.17 -15.09 -7.01
N GLY A 219 15.18 -14.46 -7.65
CA GLY A 219 14.07 -15.09 -8.39
C GLY A 219 13.95 -14.66 -9.87
N LEU A 220 15.01 -14.08 -10.42
CA LEU A 220 15.03 -13.55 -11.77
C LEU A 220 15.14 -14.70 -12.80
N THR A 221 14.15 -14.84 -13.68
CA THR A 221 14.26 -15.77 -14.82
C THR A 221 15.15 -15.14 -15.88
N VAL A 222 16.24 -15.81 -16.27
CA VAL A 222 17.14 -15.35 -17.34
C VAL A 222 17.06 -16.34 -18.50
N HIS A 223 16.54 -15.90 -19.64
CA HIS A 223 16.60 -16.65 -20.89
C HIS A 223 17.85 -16.25 -21.66
N PRO A 224 18.77 -17.18 -21.93
CA PRO A 224 19.91 -16.90 -22.78
C PRO A 224 19.43 -16.68 -24.22
N ALA A 225 19.99 -15.71 -24.93
CA ALA A 225 19.64 -15.38 -26.32
C ALA A 225 19.87 -16.53 -27.31
N SER A 226 20.51 -17.61 -26.85
CA SER A 226 20.71 -18.86 -27.59
C SER A 226 19.46 -19.76 -27.69
N ILE A 227 18.39 -19.51 -26.91
CA ILE A 227 17.15 -20.28 -27.03
C ILE A 227 16.26 -19.73 -28.14
N PHE A 228 15.39 -20.58 -28.68
CA PHE A 228 14.40 -20.13 -29.67
C PHE A 228 13.25 -19.38 -28.98
N ALA A 229 12.69 -18.38 -29.67
CA ALA A 229 11.51 -17.65 -29.17
C ALA A 229 10.30 -18.57 -28.91
N GLU A 230 10.21 -19.71 -29.62
CA GLU A 230 9.22 -20.78 -29.40
C GLU A 230 9.38 -21.43 -28.04
N GLU A 231 10.61 -21.74 -27.62
CA GLU A 231 10.90 -22.36 -26.33
C GLU A 231 10.57 -21.40 -25.18
N ALA A 232 11.01 -20.15 -25.31
CA ALA A 232 10.66 -19.10 -24.36
C ALA A 232 9.13 -18.88 -24.29
N PHE A 233 8.44 -18.96 -25.42
CA PHE A 233 6.98 -18.89 -25.47
C PHE A 233 6.33 -20.09 -24.75
N GLU A 234 6.76 -21.33 -25.01
CA GLU A 234 6.21 -22.53 -24.37
C GLU A 234 6.40 -22.53 -22.85
N GLU A 235 7.49 -21.97 -22.35
CA GLU A 235 7.69 -21.80 -20.90
C GLU A 235 6.79 -20.71 -20.32
N LEU A 236 6.66 -19.57 -21.01
CA LEU A 236 5.95 -18.39 -20.49
C LEU A 236 4.45 -18.42 -20.76
N ARG A 237 3.97 -19.23 -21.71
CA ARG A 237 2.56 -19.24 -22.12
C ARG A 237 1.60 -19.64 -20.99
N TRP A 238 2.12 -20.38 -20.01
CA TRP A 238 1.38 -20.85 -18.83
C TRP A 238 1.44 -19.88 -17.65
N VAL A 239 2.25 -18.83 -17.73
CA VAL A 239 2.30 -17.77 -16.70
C VAL A 239 1.13 -16.82 -16.93
N VAL A 240 0.00 -17.11 -16.30
CA VAL A 240 -1.27 -16.41 -16.55
C VAL A 240 -1.74 -15.56 -15.38
N ASP A 241 -1.33 -15.91 -14.17
CA ASP A 241 -1.73 -15.22 -12.94
C ASP A 241 -0.90 -13.95 -12.65
N ALA A 242 0.23 -13.75 -13.35
CA ALA A 242 1.11 -12.58 -13.19
C ALA A 242 1.39 -11.89 -14.53
N PRO A 243 1.39 -10.55 -14.60
CA PRO A 243 1.97 -9.83 -15.74
C PRO A 243 3.44 -10.22 -15.93
N LEU A 244 3.97 -10.11 -17.14
CA LEU A 244 5.39 -10.35 -17.42
C LEU A 244 6.08 -9.00 -17.67
N ALA A 245 7.26 -8.79 -17.11
CA ALA A 245 8.12 -7.67 -17.50
C ALA A 245 9.41 -8.20 -18.10
N PHE A 246 9.55 -8.01 -19.40
CA PHE A 246 10.73 -8.40 -20.15
C PHE A 246 11.77 -7.30 -20.04
N VAL A 247 12.99 -7.70 -19.72
CA VAL A 247 14.17 -6.84 -19.70
C VAL A 247 15.14 -7.40 -20.73
N ALA A 248 15.31 -6.67 -21.84
CA ALA A 248 16.26 -7.06 -22.88
C ALA A 248 17.62 -6.40 -22.65
N LEU A 249 18.69 -7.20 -22.66
CA LEU A 249 20.08 -6.76 -22.61
C LEU A 249 20.74 -6.98 -23.97
N GLY A 250 21.21 -5.89 -24.56
CA GLY A 250 21.88 -5.91 -25.87
C GLY A 250 20.94 -6.26 -27.03
N ARG A 251 21.48 -6.19 -28.26
CA ARG A 251 20.68 -6.36 -29.48
C ARG A 251 20.08 -7.75 -29.64
N GLU A 252 20.82 -8.80 -29.29
CA GLU A 252 20.37 -10.19 -29.38
C GLU A 252 19.24 -10.49 -28.38
N GLY A 253 19.38 -10.03 -27.14
CA GLY A 253 18.34 -10.15 -26.11
C GLY A 253 17.06 -9.42 -26.49
N LEU A 254 17.17 -8.23 -27.10
CA LEU A 254 16.02 -7.47 -27.59
C LEU A 254 15.25 -8.18 -28.69
N GLN A 255 15.96 -8.78 -29.66
CA GLN A 255 15.33 -9.55 -30.74
C GLN A 255 14.55 -10.76 -30.20
N LEU A 256 15.15 -11.52 -29.29
CA LEU A 256 14.48 -12.67 -28.68
C LEU A 256 13.27 -12.23 -27.85
N ALA A 257 13.42 -11.22 -26.99
CA ALA A 257 12.35 -10.71 -26.15
C ALA A 257 11.14 -10.22 -26.98
N GLN A 258 11.40 -9.49 -28.06
CA GLN A 258 10.35 -9.01 -28.96
C GLN A 258 9.64 -10.16 -29.66
N ALA A 259 10.40 -11.13 -30.21
CA ALA A 259 9.82 -12.29 -30.88
C ALA A 259 8.97 -13.15 -29.93
N THR A 260 9.41 -13.35 -28.69
CA THR A 260 8.62 -14.04 -27.65
C THR A 260 7.38 -13.24 -27.27
N LEU A 261 7.48 -11.92 -27.13
CA LEU A 261 6.35 -11.04 -26.81
C LEU A 261 5.28 -11.09 -27.89
N ASP A 262 5.66 -11.05 -29.17
CA ASP A 262 4.72 -11.08 -30.29
C ASP A 262 3.98 -12.42 -30.36
N ARG A 263 4.67 -13.54 -30.07
CA ARG A 263 4.04 -14.87 -29.92
C ARG A 263 3.04 -14.92 -28.76
N LEU A 264 3.42 -14.38 -27.61
CA LEU A 264 2.51 -14.29 -26.46
C LEU A 264 1.27 -13.44 -26.76
N LYS A 265 1.40 -12.36 -27.55
CA LYS A 265 0.28 -11.51 -27.97
C LYS A 265 -0.63 -12.19 -29.00
N ALA A 266 -0.06 -12.97 -29.92
CA ALA A 266 -0.78 -13.70 -30.95
C ALA A 266 -1.50 -14.95 -30.44
N ASP A 267 -1.15 -15.43 -29.23
CA ASP A 267 -1.82 -16.53 -28.54
C ASP A 267 -3.21 -16.12 -28.01
N HIS A 268 -4.17 -16.00 -28.92
CA HIS A 268 -5.57 -15.74 -28.60
C HIS A 268 -6.32 -17.02 -28.16
N GLY A 269 -5.65 -18.18 -28.17
CA GLY A 269 -6.32 -19.48 -28.37
C GLY A 269 -6.53 -20.37 -27.15
N ALA A 270 -5.85 -20.16 -26.02
CA ALA A 270 -5.91 -21.17 -24.93
C ALA A 270 -5.96 -20.62 -23.51
N VAL A 271 -5.32 -19.47 -23.23
CA VAL A 271 -5.26 -18.97 -21.85
C VAL A 271 -5.35 -17.44 -21.78
N ALA A 272 -6.22 -17.03 -20.89
CA ALA A 272 -6.46 -15.69 -20.40
C ALA A 272 -5.23 -14.99 -19.76
N ARG A 273 -4.18 -14.64 -20.52
CA ARG A 273 -2.93 -14.11 -19.94
C ARG A 273 -3.03 -12.64 -19.51
N ARG A 274 -2.43 -12.31 -18.36
CA ARG A 274 -2.08 -10.92 -17.97
C ARG A 274 -1.03 -10.33 -18.93
N PRO A 275 -0.95 -9.00 -19.10
CA PRO A 275 -0.11 -8.39 -20.14
C PRO A 275 1.38 -8.66 -19.92
N ALA A 276 2.11 -8.75 -21.02
CA ALA A 276 3.57 -8.73 -21.02
C ALA A 276 4.05 -7.37 -21.53
N THR A 277 4.99 -6.76 -20.81
CA THR A 277 5.62 -5.48 -21.14
C THR A 277 7.09 -5.71 -21.44
N LEU A 278 7.68 -4.91 -22.32
CA LEU A 278 9.10 -4.98 -22.66
C LEU A 278 9.76 -3.64 -22.35
N SER A 279 10.86 -3.70 -21.60
CA SER A 279 11.78 -2.59 -21.39
C SER A 279 13.17 -2.99 -21.89
N ALA A 280 13.78 -2.15 -22.71
CA ALA A 280 15.12 -2.39 -23.27
C ALA A 280 16.18 -1.62 -22.48
N ALA A 281 17.32 -2.26 -22.19
CA ALA A 281 18.53 -1.59 -21.75
C ALA A 281 19.55 -1.55 -22.90
N LEU A 282 20.14 -0.39 -23.15
CA LEU A 282 21.22 -0.23 -24.13
C LEU A 282 22.52 -0.84 -23.57
N GLU A 283 23.43 -1.26 -24.46
CA GLU A 283 24.63 -2.06 -24.15
C GLU A 283 25.59 -1.43 -23.11
N ASP A 284 25.48 -0.11 -22.85
CA ASP A 284 26.41 0.66 -22.01
C ASP A 284 25.85 1.10 -20.65
N GLU A 285 24.69 0.59 -20.23
CA GLU A 285 24.04 1.10 -19.02
C GLU A 285 24.58 0.49 -17.72
N ALA A 286 24.99 1.35 -16.78
CA ALA A 286 25.57 0.91 -15.51
C ALA A 286 24.61 -0.02 -14.71
N PRO A 287 25.11 -1.09 -14.05
CA PRO A 287 24.29 -2.05 -13.32
C PRO A 287 23.34 -1.44 -12.28
N VAL A 288 23.73 -0.30 -11.68
CA VAL A 288 22.90 0.44 -10.73
C VAL A 288 21.70 1.08 -11.42
N ALA A 289 21.88 1.69 -12.59
CA ALA A 289 20.80 2.32 -13.34
C ALA A 289 19.81 1.26 -13.88
N LEU A 290 20.33 0.11 -14.33
CA LEU A 290 19.50 -1.03 -14.70
C LEU A 290 18.76 -1.61 -13.48
N ALA A 291 19.43 -1.79 -12.34
CA ALA A 291 18.79 -2.23 -11.10
C ALA A 291 17.76 -1.21 -10.58
N GLU A 292 17.97 0.09 -10.81
CA GLU A 292 17.03 1.16 -10.49
C GLU A 292 15.84 1.18 -11.46
N ARG A 293 16.03 0.91 -12.76
CA ARG A 293 14.93 0.74 -13.72
C ARG A 293 14.16 -0.55 -13.50
N VAL A 294 14.82 -1.67 -13.21
CA VAL A 294 14.16 -2.90 -12.77
C VAL A 294 13.42 -2.63 -11.46
N ARG A 295 14.01 -1.87 -10.53
CA ARG A 295 13.30 -1.37 -9.32
C ARG A 295 12.15 -0.41 -9.64
N GLY A 296 12.26 0.41 -10.68
CA GLY A 296 11.23 1.34 -11.16
C GLY A 296 10.07 0.62 -11.83
N LEU A 297 10.35 -0.42 -12.62
CA LEU A 297 9.35 -1.35 -13.16
C LEU A 297 8.69 -2.13 -12.00
N GLN A 298 9.47 -2.50 -10.98
CA GLN A 298 9.02 -3.07 -9.70
C GLN A 298 8.10 -2.13 -8.89
N GLN A 299 8.01 -0.82 -9.20
CA GLN A 299 7.05 0.10 -8.59
C GLN A 299 5.62 -0.03 -9.15
N THR A 300 5.24 -1.21 -9.64
CA THR A 300 3.83 -1.54 -9.95
C THR A 300 3.04 -1.98 -8.72
N GLY A 301 3.67 -1.97 -7.53
CA GLY A 301 2.99 -2.07 -6.24
C GLY A 301 2.10 -0.85 -6.03
N PHE A 302 1.01 -1.04 -5.28
CA PHE A 302 0.08 0.06 -5.04
C PHE A 302 0.59 0.98 -3.92
N ASP A 303 0.69 2.28 -4.21
CA ASP A 303 1.01 3.28 -3.21
C ASP A 303 -0.21 3.59 -2.34
N LYS A 304 -0.21 3.09 -1.10
CA LYS A 304 -1.29 3.31 -0.13
C LYS A 304 -1.58 4.80 0.14
N ARG A 305 -0.65 5.71 -0.16
CA ARG A 305 -0.89 7.16 -0.06
C ARG A 305 -1.97 7.64 -1.04
N SER A 306 -2.18 6.93 -2.16
CA SER A 306 -3.26 7.25 -3.09
C SER A 306 -4.68 6.94 -2.57
N LEU A 307 -4.80 6.22 -1.44
CA LEU A 307 -6.07 6.02 -0.73
C LEU A 307 -6.37 7.16 0.24
N VAL A 308 -5.40 8.05 0.49
CA VAL A 308 -5.65 9.22 1.31
C VAL A 308 -6.47 10.19 0.47
N LEU A 309 -7.62 10.59 1.00
CA LEU A 309 -8.45 11.58 0.33
C LEU A 309 -8.09 12.97 0.84
N PRO A 310 -7.97 13.97 -0.06
CA PRO A 310 -7.78 15.35 0.37
C PRO A 310 -9.05 15.80 1.10
N ARG A 311 -8.91 16.16 2.37
CA ARG A 311 -10.03 16.73 3.12
C ARG A 311 -10.10 18.24 2.90
N SER A 312 -11.10 18.67 2.14
CA SER A 312 -11.36 20.09 1.86
C SER A 312 -12.43 20.71 2.76
N SER A 313 -13.22 19.89 3.48
CA SER A 313 -14.40 20.34 4.23
C SER A 313 -14.65 19.56 5.53
N GLN A 314 -15.49 20.12 6.41
CA GLN A 314 -16.02 19.44 7.59
C GLN A 314 -17.26 18.61 7.24
N PRO A 315 -17.57 17.54 8.02
CA PRO A 315 -18.86 16.86 7.88
C PRO A 315 -20.03 17.85 7.92
N PRO A 316 -21.07 17.66 7.08
CA PRO A 316 -22.23 18.54 7.08
C PRO A 316 -23.02 18.40 8.37
N ALA A 317 -23.86 19.40 8.69
CA ALA A 317 -24.76 19.33 9.84
C ALA A 317 -25.89 18.30 9.66
N SER A 318 -26.27 18.01 8.41
CA SER A 318 -27.31 17.04 8.06
C SER A 318 -27.07 16.35 6.72
N ALA A 319 -27.55 15.12 6.58
CA ALA A 319 -27.60 14.36 5.33
C ALA A 319 -28.81 13.39 5.37
N ASP A 320 -29.32 12.92 4.23
CA ASP A 320 -30.36 11.89 4.22
C ASP A 320 -29.82 10.57 4.78
N VAL A 321 -28.63 10.17 4.34
CA VAL A 321 -27.99 8.91 4.72
C VAL A 321 -26.59 9.15 5.25
N VAL A 322 -26.31 8.63 6.45
CA VAL A 322 -24.94 8.52 6.98
C VAL A 322 -24.42 7.11 6.77
N VAL A 323 -23.24 6.99 6.17
CA VAL A 323 -22.53 5.72 6.01
C VAL A 323 -21.34 5.71 6.95
N VAL A 324 -21.21 4.69 7.80
CA VAL A 324 -20.10 4.58 8.76
C VAL A 324 -19.05 3.62 8.21
N GLY A 325 -17.90 4.16 7.81
CA GLY A 325 -16.77 3.46 7.21
C GLY A 325 -16.70 3.58 5.69
N ALA A 326 -15.51 3.86 5.15
CA ALA A 326 -15.22 4.00 3.72
C ALA A 326 -14.45 2.78 3.16
N GLY A 327 -14.82 1.57 3.60
CA GLY A 327 -14.47 0.32 2.91
C GLY A 327 -15.31 0.11 1.64
N LEU A 328 -15.15 -1.04 0.97
CA LEU A 328 -15.90 -1.38 -0.25
C LEU A 328 -17.41 -1.14 -0.11
N LEU A 329 -18.03 -1.72 0.92
CA LEU A 329 -19.47 -1.61 1.14
C LEU A 329 -19.91 -0.17 1.39
N GLY A 330 -19.10 0.61 2.10
CA GLY A 330 -19.39 2.00 2.39
C GLY A 330 -19.37 2.86 1.12
N MET A 331 -18.33 2.71 0.30
CA MET A 331 -18.21 3.42 -0.96
C MET A 331 -19.28 2.99 -1.99
N LEU A 332 -19.62 1.70 -2.06
CA LEU A 332 -20.70 1.19 -2.90
C LEU A 332 -22.07 1.74 -2.45
N THR A 333 -22.31 1.78 -1.13
CA THR A 333 -23.53 2.36 -0.56
C THR A 333 -23.63 3.83 -0.89
N ALA A 334 -22.55 4.59 -0.67
CA ALA A 334 -22.52 6.02 -0.96
C ALA A 334 -22.77 6.32 -2.44
N HIS A 335 -22.14 5.56 -3.34
CA HIS A 335 -22.36 5.69 -4.77
C HIS A 335 -23.82 5.43 -5.15
N ARG A 336 -24.41 4.34 -4.68
CA ARG A 336 -25.81 3.99 -5.01
C ARG A 336 -26.82 4.97 -4.41
N CYS A 337 -26.62 5.41 -3.18
CA CYS A 337 -27.49 6.41 -2.54
C CYS A 337 -27.39 7.78 -3.24
N SER A 338 -26.18 8.22 -3.57
CA SER A 338 -25.96 9.48 -4.30
C SER A 338 -26.59 9.42 -5.70
N ALA A 339 -26.40 8.31 -6.44
CA ALA A 339 -27.04 8.09 -7.74
C ALA A 339 -28.57 8.07 -7.69
N ALA A 340 -29.16 7.69 -6.55
CA ALA A 340 -30.60 7.72 -6.32
C ALA A 340 -31.12 9.11 -5.84
N GLY A 341 -30.24 10.12 -5.74
CA GLY A 341 -30.60 11.49 -5.39
C GLY A 341 -30.61 11.81 -3.88
N PHE A 342 -30.11 10.91 -3.02
CA PHE A 342 -29.99 11.18 -1.59
C PHE A 342 -28.74 11.99 -1.29
N SER A 343 -28.82 12.92 -0.32
CA SER A 343 -27.63 13.52 0.26
C SER A 343 -26.92 12.50 1.17
N VAL A 344 -25.62 12.30 0.97
CA VAL A 344 -24.84 11.25 1.66
C VAL A 344 -23.62 11.86 2.35
N ALA A 345 -23.37 11.43 3.59
CA ALA A 345 -22.12 11.66 4.30
C ALA A 345 -21.50 10.32 4.75
N VAL A 346 -20.29 10.03 4.30
CA VAL A 346 -19.50 8.86 4.71
C VAL A 346 -18.50 9.30 5.77
N LEU A 347 -18.59 8.73 6.97
CA LEU A 347 -17.70 9.03 8.08
C LEU A 347 -16.67 7.89 8.22
N GLU A 348 -15.40 8.19 7.93
CA GLU A 348 -14.29 7.23 7.98
C GLU A 348 -13.31 7.65 9.09
N GLN A 349 -13.05 6.74 10.04
CA GLN A 349 -12.24 7.03 11.21
C GLN A 349 -10.75 7.19 10.89
N ARG A 350 -10.27 6.61 9.78
CA ARG A 350 -8.88 6.66 9.33
C ARG A 350 -8.68 7.78 8.32
N THR A 351 -7.41 8.06 8.02
CA THR A 351 -6.99 9.04 7.00
C THR A 351 -7.21 8.55 5.57
N LEU A 352 -7.54 7.26 5.39
CA LEU A 352 -7.56 6.59 4.10
C LEU A 352 -8.77 5.68 3.94
N VAL A 353 -9.17 5.50 2.68
CA VAL A 353 -10.27 4.61 2.30
C VAL A 353 -9.80 3.18 2.02
N GLY A 354 -10.74 2.27 1.77
CA GLY A 354 -10.46 0.91 1.32
C GLY A 354 -10.50 -0.16 2.40
N GLY A 355 -10.79 0.20 3.65
CA GLY A 355 -11.10 -0.75 4.72
C GLY A 355 -10.04 -1.85 4.90
N ILE A 356 -10.46 -3.12 4.99
CA ILE A 356 -9.56 -4.25 5.26
C ILE A 356 -8.40 -4.39 4.25
N TRP A 357 -8.61 -3.99 2.99
CA TRP A 357 -7.58 -4.08 1.96
C TRP A 357 -6.45 -3.10 2.24
N SER A 358 -6.78 -1.91 2.68
CA SER A 358 -5.78 -0.92 3.07
C SER A 358 -5.02 -1.32 4.35
N MET A 359 -5.66 -2.09 5.23
CA MET A 359 -5.10 -2.51 6.53
C MET A 359 -4.21 -3.74 6.42
N TYR A 360 -4.78 -4.85 5.94
CA TYR A 360 -4.22 -6.18 6.14
C TYR A 360 -3.77 -6.87 4.85
N ALA A 361 -4.16 -6.34 3.69
CA ALA A 361 -3.69 -6.92 2.43
C ALA A 361 -2.18 -6.76 2.32
N ASN A 362 -1.55 -7.86 1.93
CA ASN A 362 -0.18 -7.94 1.49
C ASN A 362 -0.09 -7.48 0.03
N SER A 363 1.11 -7.11 -0.38
CA SER A 363 1.52 -6.87 -1.77
C SER A 363 1.17 -8.01 -2.73
N THR A 364 1.06 -9.25 -2.22
CA THR A 364 0.70 -10.47 -2.96
C THR A 364 -0.74 -10.94 -2.74
N SER A 365 -1.55 -10.16 -2.00
CA SER A 365 -2.93 -10.55 -1.73
C SER A 365 -3.78 -10.55 -3.00
N GLN A 366 -4.78 -11.42 -3.02
CA GLN A 366 -5.78 -11.51 -4.08
C GLN A 366 -7.15 -11.75 -3.46
N VAL A 367 -8.20 -11.31 -4.15
CA VAL A 367 -9.58 -11.60 -3.76
C VAL A 367 -9.76 -13.12 -3.69
N ASN A 368 -10.32 -13.63 -2.59
CA ASN A 368 -10.52 -15.07 -2.44
C ASN A 368 -11.66 -15.61 -3.31
N SER A 369 -12.58 -14.78 -3.77
CA SER A 369 -13.70 -15.18 -4.62
C SER A 369 -13.45 -14.78 -6.07
N SER A 370 -14.01 -15.55 -6.99
CA SER A 370 -14.04 -15.23 -8.41
C SER A 370 -14.85 -13.96 -8.66
N GLU A 371 -14.57 -13.26 -9.76
CA GLU A 371 -15.16 -11.92 -10.04
C GLU A 371 -16.68 -11.94 -10.18
N GLY A 372 -17.29 -13.09 -10.51
CA GLY A 372 -18.75 -13.23 -10.50
C GLY A 372 -19.39 -12.93 -9.14
N GLY A 373 -18.63 -13.06 -8.04
CA GLY A 373 -19.07 -12.76 -6.67
C GLY A 373 -18.48 -11.49 -6.06
N TYR A 374 -17.36 -11.00 -6.59
CA TYR A 374 -16.70 -9.78 -6.13
C TYR A 374 -16.33 -8.95 -7.36
N CYS A 375 -17.20 -8.01 -7.75
CA CYS A 375 -17.04 -7.25 -8.98
C CYS A 375 -17.13 -5.74 -8.69
N ILE A 376 -16.04 -5.01 -8.94
CA ILE A 376 -16.04 -3.53 -8.94
C ILE A 376 -16.21 -2.98 -10.37
N LYS A 377 -16.20 -3.85 -11.40
CA LYS A 377 -16.33 -3.44 -12.82
C LYS A 377 -17.66 -2.76 -13.14
N GLU A 378 -18.71 -3.04 -12.37
CA GLU A 378 -20.00 -2.33 -12.52
C GLU A 378 -19.90 -0.84 -12.17
N LEU A 379 -18.92 -0.45 -11.34
CA LEU A 379 -18.72 0.93 -10.92
C LEU A 379 -17.63 1.65 -11.72
N LEU A 380 -16.61 0.93 -12.14
CA LEU A 380 -15.42 1.47 -12.80
C LEU A 380 -15.19 0.70 -14.10
N GLY A 381 -15.20 1.42 -15.22
CA GLY A 381 -15.10 0.86 -16.58
C GLY A 381 -13.82 1.26 -17.32
N GLU A 382 -13.78 1.03 -18.64
CA GLU A 382 -12.65 1.42 -19.50
C GLU A 382 -12.42 2.94 -19.49
N GLU A 383 -13.49 3.73 -19.38
CA GLU A 383 -13.43 5.19 -19.23
C GLU A 383 -12.68 5.66 -17.96
N ASP A 384 -12.60 4.79 -16.95
CA ASP A 384 -11.84 5.03 -15.73
C ASP A 384 -10.36 4.64 -15.83
N GLY A 385 -9.92 4.17 -17.00
CA GLY A 385 -8.57 3.69 -17.25
C GLY A 385 -8.38 2.21 -16.94
N LYS A 386 -9.46 1.43 -16.79
CA LYS A 386 -9.36 -0.02 -16.65
C LYS A 386 -8.97 -0.67 -17.97
N ALA A 387 -7.97 -1.53 -17.91
CA ALA A 387 -7.65 -2.39 -19.03
C ALA A 387 -8.58 -3.61 -19.09
N PRO A 388 -8.75 -4.25 -20.26
CA PRO A 388 -9.62 -5.42 -20.41
C PRO A 388 -9.26 -6.61 -19.50
N TRP A 389 -8.01 -6.68 -19.04
CA TRP A 389 -7.50 -7.73 -18.15
C TRP A 389 -7.57 -7.38 -16.66
N ASP A 390 -7.89 -6.13 -16.29
CA ASP A 390 -8.01 -5.74 -14.88
C ASP A 390 -9.22 -6.42 -14.26
N ASN A 391 -9.09 -6.81 -12.99
CA ASN A 391 -10.15 -7.46 -12.20
C ASN A 391 -10.85 -8.60 -12.96
N ARG A 392 -10.05 -9.51 -13.54
CA ARG A 392 -10.58 -10.61 -14.40
C ARG A 392 -11.02 -11.82 -13.62
N ASP A 393 -10.18 -12.26 -12.69
CA ASP A 393 -10.45 -13.36 -11.77
C ASP A 393 -9.52 -13.24 -10.57
N HIS A 394 -10.06 -13.35 -9.35
CA HIS A 394 -9.31 -13.16 -8.10
C HIS A 394 -8.42 -11.89 -8.11
N SER A 395 -9.05 -10.72 -8.26
CA SER A 395 -8.34 -9.43 -8.34
C SER A 395 -7.22 -9.28 -7.32
N THR A 396 -6.07 -8.81 -7.78
CA THR A 396 -4.91 -8.52 -6.91
C THR A 396 -5.21 -7.35 -5.99
N ALA A 397 -4.48 -7.27 -4.87
CA ALA A 397 -4.52 -6.12 -3.99
C ALA A 397 -4.24 -4.82 -4.76
N ALA A 398 -3.32 -4.84 -5.72
CA ALA A 398 -3.03 -3.67 -6.53
C ALA A 398 -4.24 -3.22 -7.36
N GLU A 399 -4.96 -4.14 -8.00
CA GLU A 399 -6.20 -3.83 -8.76
C GLU A 399 -7.29 -3.29 -7.83
N VAL A 400 -7.58 -3.99 -6.73
CA VAL A 400 -8.61 -3.57 -5.77
C VAL A 400 -8.31 -2.21 -5.15
N LEU A 401 -7.05 -1.95 -4.78
CA LEU A 401 -6.68 -0.69 -4.16
C LEU A 401 -6.64 0.47 -5.16
N LYS A 402 -6.27 0.24 -6.43
CA LYS A 402 -6.42 1.24 -7.50
C LYS A 402 -7.88 1.61 -7.70
N ASP A 403 -8.76 0.61 -7.69
CA ASP A 403 -10.20 0.81 -7.77
C ASP A 403 -10.71 1.66 -6.58
N PHE A 404 -10.22 1.40 -5.37
CA PHE A 404 -10.57 2.20 -4.20
C PHE A 404 -10.05 3.63 -4.25
N ALA A 405 -8.84 3.86 -4.76
CA ALA A 405 -8.34 5.21 -4.96
C ALA A 405 -9.21 5.98 -5.95
N LYS A 406 -9.58 5.36 -7.07
CA LYS A 406 -10.44 5.96 -8.11
C LYS A 406 -11.85 6.25 -7.59
N LEU A 407 -12.46 5.27 -6.91
CA LEU A 407 -13.79 5.42 -6.33
C LEU A 407 -13.79 6.45 -5.19
N GLY A 408 -12.73 6.48 -4.39
CA GLY A 408 -12.51 7.47 -3.34
C GLY A 408 -12.42 8.89 -3.90
N ASP A 409 -11.67 9.12 -4.99
CA ASP A 409 -11.62 10.43 -5.66
C ASP A 409 -12.99 10.85 -6.23
N ARG A 410 -13.72 9.90 -6.84
CA ARG A 410 -15.10 10.16 -7.34
C ARG A 410 -16.06 10.54 -6.21
N LEU A 411 -15.88 9.98 -5.03
CA LEU A 411 -16.74 10.19 -3.85
C LEU A 411 -16.14 11.19 -2.84
N LYS A 412 -15.07 11.91 -3.17
CA LYS A 412 -14.32 12.72 -2.20
C LYS A 412 -15.17 13.78 -1.49
N ASP A 413 -16.16 14.33 -2.17
CA ASP A 413 -17.07 15.33 -1.60
C ASP A 413 -18.10 14.73 -0.63
N HIS A 414 -18.23 13.40 -0.60
CA HIS A 414 -19.08 12.65 0.32
C HIS A 414 -18.31 11.99 1.46
N ILE A 415 -16.98 11.85 1.37
CA ILE A 415 -16.17 11.09 2.34
C ILE A 415 -15.38 12.02 3.26
N PHE A 416 -15.65 11.88 4.56
CA PHE A 416 -14.99 12.64 5.62
C PHE A 416 -14.06 11.71 6.42
N THR A 417 -12.77 11.78 6.11
CA THR A 417 -11.70 11.00 6.77
C THR A 417 -11.30 11.59 8.12
N SER A 418 -10.66 10.76 8.95
CA SER A 418 -10.31 11.04 10.34
C SER A 418 -11.52 11.40 11.22
N VAL A 419 -12.72 10.95 10.85
CA VAL A 419 -13.98 11.17 11.59
C VAL A 419 -14.45 9.85 12.20
N ARG A 420 -14.33 9.75 13.52
CA ARG A 420 -14.74 8.55 14.27
C ARG A 420 -16.16 8.74 14.76
N VAL A 421 -17.08 7.88 14.32
CA VAL A 421 -18.42 7.80 14.91
C VAL A 421 -18.30 7.19 16.32
N VAL A 422 -18.81 7.93 17.31
CA VAL A 422 -18.80 7.53 18.72
C VAL A 422 -20.12 6.88 19.11
N LYS A 423 -21.23 7.45 18.66
CA LYS A 423 -22.57 6.99 19.03
C LYS A 423 -23.59 7.36 17.97
N ILE A 424 -24.59 6.50 17.80
CA ILE A 424 -25.78 6.76 17.00
C ILE A 424 -26.98 6.69 17.94
N LEU A 425 -27.81 7.72 17.90
CA LEU A 425 -29.06 7.83 18.66
C LEU A 425 -30.19 8.00 17.66
N GLY A 426 -31.34 7.37 17.87
CA GLY A 426 -32.49 7.60 17.00
C GLY A 426 -33.46 6.44 16.94
N GLU A 427 -34.69 6.77 16.59
CA GLU A 427 -35.79 5.83 16.38
C GLU A 427 -36.64 6.31 15.18
N HIS A 428 -37.31 5.39 14.49
CA HIS A 428 -38.30 5.69 13.44
C HIS A 428 -37.81 6.59 12.28
N GLY A 429 -36.57 6.43 11.82
CA GLY A 429 -36.07 7.14 10.63
C GLY A 429 -35.61 8.57 10.88
N ASN A 430 -35.31 8.92 12.14
CA ASN A 430 -34.56 10.12 12.52
C ASN A 430 -33.42 9.72 13.43
N TYR A 431 -32.19 10.01 13.00
CA TYR A 431 -30.97 9.63 13.69
C TYR A 431 -30.04 10.83 13.90
N THR A 432 -29.46 10.88 15.09
CA THR A 432 -28.37 11.77 15.46
C THR A 432 -27.08 10.96 15.59
N VAL A 433 -26.07 11.31 14.79
CA VAL A 433 -24.75 10.68 14.80
C VAL A 433 -23.77 11.61 15.52
N LEU A 434 -23.19 11.13 16.62
CA LEU A 434 -22.14 11.79 17.38
C LEU A 434 -20.78 11.30 16.88
N PHE A 435 -19.87 12.22 16.57
CA PHE A 435 -18.55 11.89 16.04
C PHE A 435 -17.43 12.75 16.63
N GLU A 436 -16.21 12.22 16.58
CA GLU A 436 -14.96 12.92 16.88
C GLU A 436 -14.22 13.22 15.59
N ASP A 437 -13.94 14.48 15.33
CA ASP A 437 -13.13 14.94 14.22
C ASP A 437 -11.66 15.04 14.63
N GLY A 438 -10.83 14.17 14.07
CA GLY A 438 -9.38 14.12 14.33
C GLY A 438 -8.58 15.27 13.71
N PHE A 439 -9.14 16.04 12.77
CA PHE A 439 -8.46 17.21 12.20
C PHE A 439 -8.67 18.47 13.04
N SER A 440 -9.90 18.75 13.48
CA SER A 440 -10.21 19.88 14.36
C SER A 440 -9.98 19.58 15.84
N ASN A 441 -9.78 18.30 16.20
CA ASN A 441 -9.83 17.82 17.58
C ASN A 441 -11.11 18.23 18.32
N SER A 442 -12.25 18.20 17.63
CA SER A 442 -13.56 18.57 18.19
C SER A 442 -14.58 17.44 18.05
N ALA A 443 -15.59 17.45 18.92
CA ALA A 443 -16.79 16.64 18.74
C ALA A 443 -17.75 17.32 17.76
N GLY A 444 -18.55 16.55 17.06
CA GLY A 444 -19.58 17.02 16.15
C GLY A 444 -20.85 16.17 16.18
N VAL A 445 -21.91 16.72 15.60
CA VAL A 445 -23.24 16.13 15.54
C VAL A 445 -23.77 16.22 14.11
N LEU A 446 -24.29 15.11 13.58
CA LEU A 446 -24.88 15.03 12.24
C LEU A 446 -26.28 14.44 12.33
N GLN A 447 -27.28 15.13 11.78
CA GLN A 447 -28.67 14.67 11.71
C GLN A 447 -28.98 13.95 10.39
N CYS A 448 -29.63 12.79 10.45
CA CYS A 448 -29.96 12.03 9.24
C CYS A 448 -31.22 11.18 9.35
N ARG A 449 -31.69 10.66 8.22
CA ARG A 449 -32.89 9.83 8.12
C ARG A 449 -32.58 8.34 8.14
N GLY A 450 -31.37 7.95 7.72
CA GLY A 450 -30.90 6.58 7.75
C GLY A 450 -29.41 6.49 8.04
N VAL A 451 -29.01 5.39 8.69
CA VAL A 451 -27.61 5.07 8.95
C VAL A 451 -27.29 3.68 8.41
N VAL A 452 -26.19 3.56 7.66
CA VAL A 452 -25.67 2.27 7.17
C VAL A 452 -24.32 1.99 7.81
N LEU A 453 -24.24 0.89 8.56
CA LEU A 453 -23.02 0.47 9.24
C LEU A 453 -22.16 -0.39 8.31
N CYS A 454 -21.05 0.17 7.84
CA CYS A 454 -20.06 -0.50 6.98
C CYS A 454 -18.74 -0.76 7.74
N ILE A 455 -18.87 -1.16 9.01
CA ILE A 455 -17.76 -1.20 9.99
C ILE A 455 -17.04 -2.56 10.11
N ASN A 456 -17.55 -3.62 9.48
CA ASN A 456 -17.02 -5.00 9.51
C ASN A 456 -16.67 -5.53 10.92
N ASP A 457 -17.60 -6.21 11.58
CA ASP A 457 -17.46 -6.76 12.95
C ASP A 457 -16.57 -8.02 13.06
N ARG A 458 -16.09 -8.56 11.93
CA ARG A 458 -15.39 -9.86 11.90
C ARG A 458 -13.87 -9.77 11.83
N VAL A 459 -13.34 -8.63 11.42
CA VAL A 459 -11.90 -8.44 11.15
C VAL A 459 -11.39 -7.27 11.96
N GLY A 460 -11.21 -7.51 13.27
CA GLY A 460 -10.54 -6.60 14.20
C GLY A 460 -9.02 -6.78 14.15
N LEU A 461 -8.36 -6.86 15.30
CA LEU A 461 -6.91 -7.04 15.40
C LEU A 461 -6.46 -8.43 14.94
N PRO A 462 -5.36 -8.57 14.18
CA PRO A 462 -4.75 -9.88 13.92
C PRO A 462 -4.37 -10.55 15.23
N ARG A 463 -4.69 -11.84 15.37
CA ARG A 463 -4.24 -12.62 16.54
C ARG A 463 -2.78 -13.01 16.33
N PRO A 464 -1.87 -12.72 17.26
CA PRO A 464 -0.46 -13.02 17.10
C PRO A 464 -0.18 -14.50 17.33
N LEU A 465 0.75 -15.08 16.56
CA LEU A 465 1.27 -16.41 16.85
C LEU A 465 2.17 -16.37 18.10
N SER A 466 1.57 -16.61 19.26
CA SER A 466 2.25 -16.62 20.55
C SER A 466 2.55 -18.05 20.99
N VAL A 467 3.72 -18.55 20.60
CA VAL A 467 4.25 -19.85 21.03
C VAL A 467 5.65 -19.67 21.62
N PRO A 468 6.03 -20.42 22.66
CA PRO A 468 7.40 -20.41 23.21
C PRO A 468 8.44 -20.68 22.11
N ARG A 469 9.53 -19.92 22.16
CA ARG A 469 10.67 -20.06 21.26
C ARG A 469 11.90 -20.38 22.10
N GLU A 470 12.47 -21.55 21.93
CA GLU A 470 13.66 -21.96 22.67
C GLU A 470 14.90 -21.40 21.97
N ASP A 471 15.40 -22.10 20.95
CA ASP A 471 16.58 -21.74 20.18
C ASP A 471 16.31 -21.64 18.66
N PHE A 472 15.03 -21.47 18.28
CA PHE A 472 14.63 -21.31 16.87
C PHE A 472 15.23 -20.03 16.28
N ALA A 473 16.15 -20.20 15.33
CA ALA A 473 16.81 -19.10 14.61
C ALA A 473 16.09 -18.70 13.31
N GLY A 474 15.02 -19.40 12.95
CA GLY A 474 14.24 -19.11 11.75
C GLY A 474 13.33 -17.88 11.87
N VAL A 475 12.61 -17.59 10.80
CA VAL A 475 11.73 -16.41 10.72
C VAL A 475 10.36 -16.75 11.29
N VAL A 476 9.82 -15.90 12.17
CA VAL A 476 8.43 -15.97 12.64
C VAL A 476 7.75 -14.64 12.39
N ALA A 477 6.67 -14.64 11.61
CA ALA A 477 5.93 -13.43 11.25
C ALA A 477 4.44 -13.71 11.05
N ASP A 478 3.62 -12.67 11.04
CA ASP A 478 2.20 -12.77 10.69
C ASP A 478 2.02 -12.83 9.17
N GLY A 479 0.98 -13.53 8.70
CA GLY A 479 0.66 -13.66 7.28
C GLY A 479 -0.11 -12.47 6.69
N THR A 480 -0.07 -11.32 7.34
CA THR A 480 -0.82 -10.13 6.94
C THR A 480 0.11 -8.92 6.93
N SER A 481 -0.38 -7.81 6.36
CA SER A 481 0.23 -6.49 6.59
C SER A 481 1.68 -6.39 6.07
N ASP A 482 2.03 -7.16 5.03
CA ASP A 482 3.38 -7.24 4.45
C ASP A 482 4.49 -7.56 5.48
N SER A 483 4.15 -8.28 6.57
CA SER A 483 5.12 -8.63 7.62
C SER A 483 6.27 -9.52 7.13
N LEU A 484 6.10 -10.12 5.94
CA LEU A 484 7.07 -10.97 5.24
C LEU A 484 7.63 -10.31 3.97
N ALA A 485 7.45 -9.00 3.79
CA ALA A 485 8.03 -8.28 2.65
C ALA A 485 9.56 -8.41 2.65
N GLY A 486 10.14 -8.80 1.51
CA GLY A 486 11.59 -9.00 1.36
C GLY A 486 12.11 -10.33 1.88
N MET A 487 11.23 -11.24 2.32
CA MET A 487 11.62 -12.58 2.75
C MET A 487 12.08 -13.43 1.55
N ASP A 488 13.19 -14.14 1.71
CA ASP A 488 13.69 -15.08 0.70
C ASP A 488 13.15 -16.50 0.93
N TRP A 489 12.07 -16.84 0.22
CA TRP A 489 11.36 -18.12 0.35
C TRP A 489 12.09 -19.30 -0.27
N ARG A 490 13.12 -19.07 -1.10
CA ARG A 490 13.68 -20.11 -1.96
C ARG A 490 14.34 -21.21 -1.16
N GLY A 491 13.94 -22.44 -1.46
CA GLY A 491 14.46 -23.63 -0.79
C GLY A 491 14.04 -23.75 0.68
N LYS A 492 13.23 -22.82 1.20
CA LYS A 492 12.81 -22.82 2.60
C LYS A 492 11.70 -23.82 2.86
N ARG A 493 11.71 -24.38 4.06
CA ARG A 493 10.64 -25.19 4.63
C ARG A 493 9.76 -24.27 5.47
N VAL A 494 8.50 -24.17 5.10
CA VAL A 494 7.57 -23.17 5.66
C VAL A 494 6.46 -23.88 6.42
N ILE A 495 6.18 -23.40 7.64
CA ILE A 495 4.95 -23.74 8.36
C ILE A 495 4.00 -22.56 8.28
N ILE A 496 2.75 -22.83 7.91
CA ILE A 496 1.66 -21.85 7.95
C ILE A 496 0.66 -22.28 9.00
N ALA A 497 0.51 -21.49 10.05
CA ALA A 497 -0.38 -21.75 11.17
C ALA A 497 -1.77 -21.15 10.92
N GLY A 498 -2.79 -22.00 10.80
CA GLY A 498 -4.15 -21.63 10.42
C GLY A 498 -4.50 -22.08 9.00
N MET A 499 -5.80 -22.10 8.69
CA MET A 499 -6.31 -22.63 7.42
C MET A 499 -7.49 -21.80 6.88
N GLY A 500 -7.46 -20.49 7.11
CA GLY A 500 -8.39 -19.51 6.52
C GLY A 500 -7.86 -18.92 5.22
N ALA A 501 -8.58 -17.95 4.65
CA ALA A 501 -8.23 -17.31 3.38
C ALA A 501 -6.79 -16.75 3.36
N PHE A 502 -6.38 -16.04 4.42
CA PHE A 502 -5.00 -15.55 4.56
C PHE A 502 -3.96 -16.67 4.61
N ALA A 503 -4.28 -17.83 5.20
CA ALA A 503 -3.36 -18.97 5.21
C ALA A 503 -3.15 -19.52 3.80
N VAL A 504 -4.25 -19.69 3.04
CA VAL A 504 -4.21 -20.19 1.66
C VAL A 504 -3.50 -19.21 0.72
N GLU A 505 -3.67 -17.92 0.94
CA GLU A 505 -2.88 -16.88 0.27
C GLU A 505 -1.39 -17.01 0.58
N ASN A 506 -0.99 -17.16 1.85
CA ASN A 506 0.42 -17.28 2.20
C ASN A 506 1.02 -18.61 1.68
N VAL A 507 0.23 -19.68 1.56
CA VAL A 507 0.64 -20.92 0.88
C VAL A 507 0.98 -20.62 -0.57
N ARG A 508 0.11 -19.89 -1.28
CA ARG A 508 0.36 -19.46 -2.66
C ARG A 508 1.64 -18.65 -2.74
N THR A 509 1.76 -17.59 -1.93
CA THR A 509 2.94 -16.71 -1.91
C THR A 509 4.23 -17.49 -1.68
N ALA A 510 4.27 -18.37 -0.66
CA ALA A 510 5.46 -19.16 -0.36
C ALA A 510 5.87 -20.08 -1.52
N LEU A 511 4.90 -20.79 -2.13
CA LEU A 511 5.15 -21.72 -3.22
C LEU A 511 5.57 -21.01 -4.51
N GLU A 512 4.89 -19.93 -4.89
CA GLU A 512 5.22 -19.12 -6.07
C GLU A 512 6.60 -18.47 -5.93
N GLN A 513 7.01 -18.11 -4.71
CA GLN A 513 8.33 -17.55 -4.42
C GLN A 513 9.42 -18.61 -4.18
N GLY A 514 9.11 -19.89 -4.39
CA GLY A 514 10.11 -20.95 -4.48
C GLY A 514 10.40 -21.71 -3.18
N ALA A 515 9.49 -21.70 -2.21
CA ALA A 515 9.57 -22.60 -1.06
C ALA A 515 9.79 -24.06 -1.51
N ALA A 516 10.67 -24.76 -0.79
CA ALA A 516 10.92 -26.18 -1.04
C ALA A 516 9.69 -27.00 -0.64
N GLU A 517 9.12 -26.68 0.52
CA GLU A 517 7.99 -27.35 1.11
C GLU A 517 7.18 -26.39 1.98
N VAL A 518 5.86 -26.56 1.98
CA VAL A 518 4.92 -25.85 2.85
C VAL A 518 4.08 -26.85 3.65
N VAL A 519 3.96 -26.64 4.95
CA VAL A 519 3.12 -27.42 5.87
C VAL A 519 2.08 -26.51 6.48
N VAL A 520 0.80 -26.80 6.23
CA VAL A 520 -0.29 -26.05 6.86
C VAL A 520 -0.73 -26.78 8.12
N VAL A 521 -0.67 -26.09 9.25
CA VAL A 521 -1.09 -26.61 10.57
C VAL A 521 -2.36 -25.89 10.98
N GLY A 522 -3.48 -26.62 10.99
CA GLY A 522 -4.78 -26.09 11.40
C GLY A 522 -5.42 -26.97 12.46
N ARG A 523 -6.28 -26.39 13.31
CA ARG A 523 -7.01 -27.19 14.34
C ARG A 523 -7.97 -28.20 13.73
N ARG A 524 -8.44 -27.93 12.51
CA ARG A 524 -9.36 -28.74 11.69
C ARG A 524 -9.05 -28.44 10.23
N HIS A 525 -9.32 -29.38 9.33
CA HIS A 525 -9.10 -29.15 7.92
C HIS A 525 -10.20 -28.26 7.33
N GLY A 526 -9.80 -27.15 6.71
CA GLY A 526 -10.68 -26.28 5.95
C GLY A 526 -10.96 -26.83 4.54
N THR A 527 -12.06 -26.39 3.96
CA THR A 527 -12.43 -26.77 2.59
C THR A 527 -11.83 -25.78 1.59
N ILE A 528 -11.11 -26.30 0.61
CA ILE A 528 -10.45 -25.54 -0.46
C ILE A 528 -11.15 -25.85 -1.78
N CYS A 529 -11.62 -24.81 -2.46
CA CYS A 529 -12.34 -24.89 -3.74
C CYS A 529 -11.38 -24.57 -4.90
N PRO A 530 -11.42 -25.31 -6.02
CA PRO A 530 -10.73 -24.88 -7.23
C PRO A 530 -11.44 -23.67 -7.85
N LYS A 531 -10.68 -22.76 -8.45
CA LYS A 531 -11.20 -21.50 -9.00
C LYS A 531 -12.35 -21.72 -9.98
N ALA A 532 -12.23 -22.75 -10.84
CA ALA A 532 -13.27 -23.08 -11.82
C ALA A 532 -14.64 -23.41 -11.18
N ILE A 533 -14.65 -24.11 -10.04
CA ILE A 533 -15.90 -24.45 -9.34
C ILE A 533 -16.44 -23.21 -8.63
N ASP A 534 -15.56 -22.39 -8.04
CA ASP A 534 -15.94 -21.12 -7.44
C ASP A 534 -16.59 -20.18 -8.47
N TYR A 535 -15.98 -20.02 -9.65
CA TYR A 535 -16.53 -19.21 -10.73
C TYR A 535 -17.91 -19.72 -11.17
N LEU A 536 -18.04 -21.02 -11.43
CA LEU A 536 -19.32 -21.64 -11.78
C LEU A 536 -20.39 -21.44 -10.71
N ASN A 537 -20.01 -21.36 -9.43
CA ASN A 537 -20.97 -21.09 -8.36
C ASN A 537 -21.60 -19.71 -8.49
N PHE A 538 -20.87 -18.70 -8.98
CA PHE A 538 -21.40 -17.35 -9.13
C PHE A 538 -22.15 -17.12 -10.45
N VAL A 539 -21.73 -17.76 -11.55
CA VAL A 539 -22.34 -17.49 -12.87
C VAL A 539 -23.47 -18.44 -13.25
N LYS A 540 -23.63 -19.55 -12.54
CA LYS A 540 -24.72 -20.49 -12.86
C LYS A 540 -26.07 -19.86 -12.53
N PRO A 541 -27.11 -20.07 -13.36
CA PRO A 541 -28.43 -19.51 -13.13
C PRO A 541 -28.99 -19.86 -11.75
N TRP A 542 -29.81 -18.96 -11.20
CA TRP A 542 -30.62 -19.20 -10.01
C TRP A 542 -32.10 -18.99 -10.31
N ASP A 543 -32.96 -19.66 -9.55
CA ASP A 543 -34.40 -19.46 -9.59
C ASP A 543 -34.82 -18.16 -8.87
N GLU A 544 -36.12 -17.85 -8.90
CA GLU A 544 -36.69 -16.67 -8.23
C GLU A 544 -36.45 -16.62 -6.70
N LYS A 545 -36.00 -17.73 -6.10
CA LYS A 545 -35.66 -17.86 -4.68
C LYS A 545 -34.14 -17.84 -4.46
N TYR A 546 -33.37 -17.44 -5.46
CA TYR A 546 -31.91 -17.41 -5.46
C TYR A 546 -31.28 -18.79 -5.20
N LYS A 547 -31.93 -19.87 -5.66
CA LYS A 547 -31.40 -21.24 -5.57
C LYS A 547 -30.87 -21.70 -6.91
N HIS A 548 -29.69 -22.30 -6.89
CA HIS A 548 -29.12 -22.96 -8.05
C HIS A 548 -29.62 -24.40 -8.21
N ASP A 549 -29.57 -24.93 -9.43
CA ASP A 549 -30.05 -26.28 -9.71
C ASP A 549 -29.23 -27.37 -8.98
N THR A 550 -29.95 -28.34 -8.42
CA THR A 550 -29.36 -29.42 -7.62
C THR A 550 -28.48 -30.36 -8.43
N GLN A 551 -28.82 -30.66 -9.68
CA GLN A 551 -28.05 -31.61 -10.50
C GLN A 551 -26.67 -31.06 -10.83
N THR A 552 -26.56 -29.77 -11.19
CA THR A 552 -25.25 -29.15 -11.42
C THR A 552 -24.44 -29.06 -10.14
N ASN A 553 -25.05 -28.75 -9.00
CA ASN A 553 -24.36 -28.77 -7.70
C ASN A 553 -23.75 -30.14 -7.39
N VAL A 554 -24.51 -31.23 -7.63
CA VAL A 554 -24.02 -32.60 -7.45
C VAL A 554 -22.85 -32.90 -8.41
N LYS A 555 -22.96 -32.55 -9.69
CA LYS A 555 -21.88 -32.75 -10.68
C LYS A 555 -20.61 -31.99 -10.28
N GLN A 556 -20.73 -30.73 -9.86
CA GLN A 556 -19.60 -29.92 -9.40
C GLN A 556 -18.95 -30.54 -8.16
N PHE A 557 -19.74 -30.94 -7.16
CA PHE A 557 -19.21 -31.56 -5.95
C PHE A 557 -18.49 -32.88 -6.23
N LEU A 558 -19.01 -33.71 -7.15
CA LEU A 558 -18.32 -34.95 -7.57
C LEU A 558 -16.98 -34.66 -8.24
N ARG A 559 -16.90 -33.63 -9.11
CA ARG A 559 -15.63 -33.20 -9.72
C ARG A 559 -14.65 -32.64 -8.68
N TRP A 560 -15.16 -31.88 -7.72
CA TRP A 560 -14.37 -31.36 -6.62
C TRP A 560 -13.75 -32.48 -5.78
N LYS A 561 -14.56 -33.49 -5.42
CA LYS A 561 -14.09 -34.67 -4.68
C LYS A 561 -13.04 -35.46 -5.45
N GLN A 562 -13.26 -35.68 -6.75
CA GLN A 562 -12.27 -36.33 -7.63
C GLN A 562 -10.94 -35.56 -7.69
N LEU A 563 -10.98 -34.23 -7.65
CA LEU A 563 -9.77 -33.41 -7.62
C LEU A 563 -9.01 -33.59 -6.31
N TYR A 564 -9.71 -33.60 -5.16
CA TYR A 564 -9.10 -33.92 -3.86
C TYR A 564 -8.39 -35.29 -3.88
N GLU A 565 -9.07 -36.32 -4.38
CA GLU A 565 -8.53 -37.68 -4.48
C GLU A 565 -7.29 -37.74 -5.39
N ARG A 566 -7.36 -37.13 -6.59
CA ARG A 566 -6.26 -37.17 -7.58
C ARG A 566 -5.04 -36.35 -7.18
N SER A 567 -5.24 -35.26 -6.45
CA SER A 567 -4.15 -34.40 -5.98
C SER A 567 -3.49 -34.93 -4.71
N GLY A 568 -4.11 -35.87 -3.99
CA GLY A 568 -3.63 -36.31 -2.69
C GLY A 568 -3.89 -35.28 -1.57
N CYS A 569 -4.81 -34.34 -1.77
CA CYS A 569 -5.22 -33.41 -0.72
C CYS A 569 -5.92 -34.14 0.43
N THR A 570 -5.66 -33.74 1.66
CA THR A 570 -6.41 -34.23 2.82
C THR A 570 -7.85 -33.75 2.75
N VAL A 571 -8.79 -34.70 2.75
CA VAL A 571 -10.23 -34.42 2.73
C VAL A 571 -10.66 -33.86 4.09
N PRO A 572 -11.41 -32.74 4.15
CA PRO A 572 -11.89 -32.17 5.40
C PRO A 572 -12.79 -33.11 6.21
N GLU A 573 -12.66 -33.11 7.54
CA GLU A 573 -13.42 -34.03 8.41
C GLU A 573 -14.92 -33.76 8.43
N CYS A 574 -15.35 -32.55 8.03
CA CYS A 574 -16.78 -32.23 7.94
C CYS A 574 -17.48 -32.92 6.77
N TRP A 575 -16.73 -33.43 5.79
CA TRP A 575 -17.27 -34.25 4.71
C TRP A 575 -17.55 -35.65 5.27
N PRO A 576 -18.75 -36.25 5.05
CA PRO A 576 -19.76 -35.96 4.03
C PRO A 576 -20.98 -35.14 4.51
N LYS A 577 -21.02 -34.69 5.77
CA LYS A 577 -22.22 -34.08 6.37
C LYS A 577 -22.49 -32.68 5.84
N GLN A 578 -21.44 -31.91 5.62
CA GLN A 578 -21.52 -30.52 5.16
C GLN A 578 -20.25 -30.11 4.43
N VAL A 579 -20.38 -29.12 3.56
CA VAL A 579 -19.27 -28.68 2.68
C VAL A 579 -18.16 -27.97 3.46
N LYS A 580 -18.46 -27.37 4.61
CA LYS A 580 -17.51 -26.66 5.48
C LYS A 580 -17.94 -26.73 6.94
N HIS A 581 -17.01 -26.51 7.87
CA HIS A 581 -17.35 -26.30 9.29
C HIS A 581 -18.09 -24.98 9.52
N ASP A 582 -18.93 -24.91 10.55
CA ASP A 582 -19.54 -23.66 10.98
C ASP A 582 -18.47 -22.62 11.33
N GLY A 583 -18.69 -21.37 10.90
CA GLY A 583 -17.73 -20.28 11.08
C GLY A 583 -16.50 -20.33 10.16
N HIS A 584 -16.32 -21.36 9.32
CA HIS A 584 -15.27 -21.37 8.30
C HIS A 584 -15.73 -20.72 6.99
N THR A 585 -14.80 -20.10 6.28
CA THR A 585 -14.97 -19.67 4.89
C THR A 585 -14.34 -20.71 3.98
N ILE A 586 -14.98 -20.99 2.83
CA ILE A 586 -14.38 -21.82 1.79
C ILE A 586 -13.31 -20.97 1.11
N SER A 587 -12.06 -21.42 1.19
CA SER A 587 -10.96 -20.73 0.52
C SER A 587 -10.81 -21.25 -0.90
N VAL A 588 -10.31 -20.43 -1.82
CA VAL A 588 -10.22 -20.80 -3.24
C VAL A 588 -8.76 -20.79 -3.67
N SER A 589 -8.29 -21.89 -4.25
CA SER A 589 -6.90 -22.01 -4.70
C SER A 589 -6.67 -23.24 -5.58
N ASP A 590 -6.21 -23.04 -6.81
CA ASP A 590 -5.77 -24.13 -7.68
C ASP A 590 -4.36 -24.61 -7.31
N ILE A 591 -3.47 -23.68 -6.93
CA ILE A 591 -2.10 -24.01 -6.51
C ILE A 591 -2.09 -24.97 -5.31
N TRP A 592 -3.12 -24.93 -4.47
CA TRP A 592 -3.28 -25.88 -3.37
C TRP A 592 -3.31 -27.34 -3.84
N PHE A 593 -4.05 -27.62 -4.92
CA PHE A 593 -4.17 -28.97 -5.47
C PHE A 593 -2.90 -29.37 -6.22
N VAL A 594 -2.34 -28.45 -7.01
CA VAL A 594 -1.09 -28.69 -7.75
C VAL A 594 0.06 -28.99 -6.79
N ALA A 595 0.18 -28.24 -5.70
CA ALA A 595 1.25 -28.41 -4.74
C ALA A 595 1.15 -29.72 -3.94
N HIS A 596 -0.07 -30.16 -3.59
CA HIS A 596 -0.27 -31.49 -3.02
C HIS A 596 0.13 -32.59 -4.00
N PHE A 597 -0.27 -32.47 -5.28
CA PHE A 597 0.09 -33.44 -6.32
C PHE A 597 1.62 -33.53 -6.50
N MET A 598 2.29 -32.38 -6.47
CA MET A 598 3.76 -32.27 -6.53
C MET A 598 4.46 -32.64 -5.21
N LYS A 599 3.73 -32.98 -4.15
CA LYS A 599 4.26 -33.27 -2.81
C LYS A 599 5.08 -32.12 -2.20
N LYS A 600 4.73 -30.88 -2.56
CA LYS A 600 5.31 -29.65 -1.99
C LYS A 600 4.45 -29.03 -0.90
N LEU A 601 3.19 -29.46 -0.79
CA LEU A 601 2.25 -29.03 0.24
C LEU A 601 1.71 -30.24 0.99
N ARG A 602 1.62 -30.12 2.30
CA ARG A 602 0.87 -31.07 3.15
C ARG A 602 0.10 -30.32 4.23
N THR A 603 -1.00 -30.90 4.69
CA THR A 603 -1.80 -30.37 5.80
C THR A 603 -1.78 -31.28 7.01
N CYS A 604 -1.80 -30.66 8.18
CA CYS A 604 -1.80 -31.34 9.46
C CYS A 604 -2.89 -30.75 10.35
N ALA A 605 -3.68 -31.63 10.98
CA ALA A 605 -4.56 -31.26 12.08
C ALA A 605 -3.75 -31.21 13.38
N GLY A 606 -3.65 -30.03 14.00
CA GLY A 606 -2.89 -29.87 15.24
C GLY A 606 -2.72 -28.41 15.64
N GLU A 607 -1.95 -28.20 16.71
CA GLU A 607 -1.55 -26.89 17.20
C GLU A 607 -0.03 -26.87 17.42
N ILE A 608 0.62 -25.76 17.07
CA ILE A 608 2.05 -25.58 17.33
C ILE A 608 2.20 -25.32 18.84
N GLN A 609 2.93 -26.19 19.54
CA GLN A 609 3.16 -26.08 20.98
C GLN A 609 4.35 -25.19 21.28
N ARG A 610 5.47 -25.36 20.55
CA ARG A 610 6.72 -24.60 20.73
C ARG A 610 7.60 -24.66 19.48
N LEU A 611 8.50 -23.69 19.36
CA LEU A 611 9.54 -23.65 18.33
C LEU A 611 10.90 -24.01 18.94
N VAL A 612 11.61 -24.89 18.25
CA VAL A 612 12.94 -25.42 18.61
C VAL A 612 13.91 -25.15 17.46
N LYS A 613 15.21 -25.31 17.66
CA LYS A 613 16.30 -24.96 16.74
C LYS A 613 15.98 -25.05 15.24
N ASP A 614 15.53 -26.22 14.81
CA ASP A 614 15.37 -26.59 13.39
C ASP A 614 13.91 -26.83 13.00
N GLY A 615 12.93 -26.44 13.83
CA GLY A 615 11.54 -26.71 13.53
C GLY A 615 10.52 -26.37 14.61
N ALA A 616 9.32 -26.93 14.46
CA ALA A 616 8.21 -26.77 15.40
C ALA A 616 7.80 -28.13 15.98
N ILE A 617 7.40 -28.14 17.25
CA ILE A 617 6.79 -29.28 17.91
C ILE A 617 5.28 -29.03 18.01
N LEU A 618 4.49 -30.00 17.53
CA LEU A 618 3.04 -29.96 17.65
C LEU A 618 2.57 -30.46 19.02
N SER A 619 1.34 -30.15 19.39
CA SER A 619 0.69 -30.65 20.60
C SER A 619 0.58 -32.19 20.67
N SER A 620 0.64 -32.87 19.52
CA SER A 620 0.74 -34.34 19.43
C SER A 620 2.11 -34.89 19.82
N GLY A 621 3.14 -34.04 19.88
CA GLY A 621 4.54 -34.43 20.02
C GLY A 621 5.30 -34.53 18.70
N ASP A 622 4.62 -34.39 17.56
CA ASP A 622 5.25 -34.49 16.24
C ASP A 622 6.20 -33.32 15.96
N PHE A 623 7.36 -33.63 15.37
CA PHE A 623 8.33 -32.64 14.93
C PHE A 623 8.14 -32.28 13.45
N LEU A 624 8.07 -30.98 13.17
CA LEU A 624 8.00 -30.43 11.82
C LEU A 624 9.24 -29.58 11.53
N PRO A 625 10.13 -29.99 10.61
CA PRO A 625 11.26 -29.17 10.23
C PRO A 625 10.80 -27.89 9.52
N CYS A 626 11.33 -26.73 9.92
CA CYS A 626 11.02 -25.47 9.24
C CYS A 626 12.12 -24.42 9.41
N ASP A 627 12.15 -23.48 8.47
CA ASP A 627 12.99 -22.29 8.48
C ASP A 627 12.15 -21.02 8.69
N VAL A 628 10.83 -21.12 8.42
CA VAL A 628 9.87 -20.01 8.47
C VAL A 628 8.56 -20.50 9.08
N VAL A 629 7.98 -19.71 9.97
CA VAL A 629 6.66 -19.93 10.55
C VAL A 629 5.80 -18.69 10.34
N VAL A 630 4.64 -18.86 9.70
CA VAL A 630 3.71 -17.78 9.34
C VAL A 630 2.41 -17.92 10.14
N GLY A 631 2.09 -16.92 10.96
CA GLY A 631 0.85 -16.85 11.72
C GLY A 631 -0.33 -16.37 10.88
N CYS A 632 -1.30 -17.25 10.60
CA CYS A 632 -2.55 -16.96 9.88
C CYS A 632 -3.77 -17.36 10.72
N ILE A 633 -3.78 -17.01 12.00
CA ILE A 633 -4.69 -17.56 13.02
C ILE A 633 -5.97 -16.71 13.25
N GLY A 634 -6.29 -15.84 12.29
CA GLY A 634 -7.52 -15.03 12.27
C GLY A 634 -7.41 -13.74 13.07
N PHE A 635 -8.56 -13.13 13.33
CA PHE A 635 -8.68 -11.80 13.92
C PHE A 635 -9.56 -11.83 15.17
N GLU A 636 -9.34 -10.88 16.07
CA GLU A 636 -10.31 -10.51 17.11
C GLU A 636 -11.58 -9.93 16.45
N ARG A 637 -12.72 -10.03 17.12
CA ARG A 637 -13.93 -9.32 16.68
C ARG A 637 -13.83 -7.88 17.19
N SER A 638 -14.05 -6.93 16.28
CA SER A 638 -13.88 -5.49 16.51
C SER A 638 -15.01 -4.88 17.33
#